data_AF-A0A3Q2DUT4-F1
#
_entry.id   AF-A0A3Q2DUT4-F1
#
_cell.length_a   1.000
_cell.length_b   1.000
_cell.length_c   1.000
_cell.angle_alpha   90.00
_cell.angle_beta   90.00
_cell.angle_gamma   90.00
#
_symmetry.space_group_name_H-M   'P 1'
#
loop_
_entity.id
_entity.type
_entity.pdbx_description
1 polymer ?
#
loop_
_entity_poly.entity_id
_entity_poly.type
_entity_poly.pdbx_seq_one_letter_code
_entity_poly.pdbx_strand_id
1 'polypeptide(L)'
;MVQMAPYNLSFFFVFFLLDCSFFPSVSANDGLQEVLEEHKIDLKRRCERVAEGIDEKGSRTLLNRIYTELYITEGQSEEVNTQHEVKQLERASKIQNLHDSPIRCQDIFKALADQHGAIRVVLTNGVAGVGKTFSVQKFTLDWAEGLENQDVSVVVLLSFRELNLIRDQQHSLLTLLHVFHPTLQKLPAEKLDVLKILFIFDGLDESRLSLDFINSQLVSDITQKSSVNVLLVNLIKGNLLPSALIWITSRPAAANRIPLSCVSRITEVRGFTDAQKEEYFRRRFSNEEEKASRIISHIKTSRSLFIMCGIPVFCWITATVLENLLTTEQTGELPKTMTDMYSHFLLVQTLRKKNKYDEGHETSPQELTKADRKILLKLGRLAFEHLEKGNILFYQDDLELCGLDVTEASVFSGVCTEIFKRENVFFQKPVYCFVHLSIQEFLAAVYMLHCLTSKNRECIKTSLDVFLKKATEKSLCSRNGNLDLFVRFLHGLSVESNQRIMGGLIGQMTNSSDTVQKVTNNLKEMNTDDISPERSINIFHCLMEIKDLSVYQEIQQFLKSENRSEKKLSEIQCSALAYMLQMSEEVQDELDLDKYNTTVEGRLRLIPAMRNCKKISGNFSSGYLNLYPVCFCSNVCSLLRLEHCRLSENSCTSLVSALKSNPSHLTELDLSCNDLKDTGVNELCGFLQMPLCKLQTLKLSELSCAFLALALKFNPSNMTELDLGQNNLQDAGVKQLCGFLQAPLCKLQILR
;
A
#
# COMPACT_ATOMS: atom_id res chain seq x y z
N MET A 1 -2.96 35.76 53.61
CA MET A 1 -4.04 35.06 54.34
C MET A 1 -5.32 35.18 53.52
N VAL A 2 -6.18 34.16 53.58
CA VAL A 2 -7.47 33.94 52.86
C VAL A 2 -7.24 33.43 51.42
N GLN A 3 -7.35 32.14 51.05
CA GLN A 3 -8.26 31.00 51.32
C GLN A 3 -9.55 30.98 50.44
N MET A 4 -9.54 30.05 49.47
CA MET A 4 -10.58 29.31 48.73
C MET A 4 -12.04 29.80 48.62
N ALA A 5 -12.58 29.77 47.38
CA ALA A 5 -13.81 29.05 46.98
C ALA A 5 -14.02 29.09 45.43
N PRO A 6 -14.80 28.16 44.82
CA PRO A 6 -14.63 27.66 43.45
C PRO A 6 -15.59 28.29 42.42
N TYR A 7 -15.18 28.39 41.15
CA TYR A 7 -16.06 28.76 40.04
C TYR A 7 -16.53 27.55 39.24
N ASN A 8 -17.84 27.51 39.06
CA ASN A 8 -18.67 26.49 38.44
C ASN A 8 -18.27 26.07 37.02
N LEU A 9 -18.21 24.76 36.78
CA LEU A 9 -18.47 24.13 35.49
C LEU A 9 -19.98 24.28 35.16
N SER A 10 -20.39 25.37 34.51
CA SER A 10 -21.75 25.48 33.97
C SER A 10 -21.92 26.54 32.87
N PHE A 11 -20.90 26.82 32.06
CA PHE A 11 -20.96 27.91 31.06
C PHE A 11 -20.61 27.53 29.62
N PHE A 12 -20.75 26.26 29.23
CA PHE A 12 -20.52 25.80 27.84
C PHE A 12 -21.70 25.09 27.17
N PHE A 13 -22.94 25.33 27.61
CA PHE A 13 -24.14 24.69 27.04
C PHE A 13 -25.19 25.65 26.42
N VAL A 14 -24.88 26.94 26.23
CA VAL A 14 -25.92 27.95 25.89
C VAL A 14 -25.81 28.57 24.48
N PHE A 15 -24.94 28.09 23.59
CA PHE A 15 -24.85 28.65 22.21
C PHE A 15 -25.48 27.78 21.10
N PHE A 16 -26.33 26.81 21.41
CA PHE A 16 -27.03 25.98 20.40
C PHE A 16 -28.54 25.78 20.65
N LEU A 17 -29.22 26.70 21.33
CA LEU A 17 -30.66 26.57 21.66
C LEU A 17 -31.55 27.79 21.32
N LEU A 18 -31.25 28.52 20.25
CA LEU A 18 -32.14 29.56 19.73
C LEU A 18 -32.26 29.47 18.21
N ASP A 19 -33.13 28.56 17.76
CA ASP A 19 -34.04 28.75 16.62
C ASP A 19 -34.86 27.45 16.42
N CYS A 20 -35.73 27.14 17.39
CA CYS A 20 -36.72 26.07 17.27
C CYS A 20 -37.98 26.47 18.03
N SER A 21 -38.79 27.36 17.44
CA SER A 21 -40.16 27.57 17.88
C SER A 21 -41.03 28.08 16.74
N PHE A 22 -41.69 27.16 16.03
CA PHE A 22 -43.09 27.15 15.56
C PHE A 22 -43.24 26.40 14.23
N PHE A 23 -44.02 25.30 14.22
CA PHE A 23 -45.11 24.94 13.29
C PHE A 23 -45.53 23.45 13.49
N PRO A 24 -46.76 23.04 13.10
CA PRO A 24 -47.58 22.08 13.83
C PRO A 24 -47.34 20.64 13.38
N SER A 25 -47.84 19.69 14.17
CA SER A 25 -47.80 18.24 13.98
C SER A 25 -47.92 17.81 12.51
N VAL A 26 -46.77 17.49 11.92
CA VAL A 26 -46.64 16.87 10.60
C VAL A 26 -46.74 15.35 10.75
N SER A 27 -47.37 14.70 9.77
CA SER A 27 -47.60 13.26 9.76
C SER A 27 -46.29 12.46 9.97
N ALA A 28 -46.36 11.31 10.64
CA ALA A 28 -45.18 10.51 11.04
C ALA A 28 -44.30 9.99 9.88
N ASN A 29 -44.73 10.18 8.62
CA ASN A 29 -43.98 9.84 7.40
C ASN A 29 -43.21 11.04 6.83
N ASP A 30 -43.76 12.25 6.88
CA ASP A 30 -43.10 13.47 6.37
C ASP A 30 -41.85 13.84 7.21
N GLY A 31 -41.91 13.66 8.53
CA GLY A 31 -40.78 13.97 9.42
C GLY A 31 -39.57 13.03 9.28
N LEU A 32 -39.76 11.79 8.79
CA LEU A 32 -38.64 10.88 8.54
C LEU A 32 -37.84 11.34 7.33
N GLN A 33 -38.53 11.73 6.26
CA GLN A 33 -37.89 12.16 5.02
C GLN A 33 -37.11 13.46 5.21
N GLU A 34 -37.64 14.39 6.01
CA GLU A 34 -36.94 15.63 6.39
C GLU A 34 -35.61 15.33 7.12
N VAL A 35 -35.61 14.42 8.10
CA VAL A 35 -34.40 14.03 8.84
C VAL A 35 -33.36 13.38 7.92
N LEU A 36 -33.80 12.52 6.99
CA LEU A 36 -32.91 11.87 6.03
C LEU A 36 -32.28 12.86 5.04
N GLU A 37 -33.04 13.85 4.58
CA GLU A 37 -32.53 14.90 3.69
C GLU A 37 -31.58 15.86 4.44
N GLU A 38 -31.88 16.23 5.69
CA GLU A 38 -30.94 16.96 6.54
C GLU A 38 -29.61 16.20 6.71
N HIS A 39 -29.68 14.89 6.91
CA HIS A 39 -28.50 14.04 7.03
C HIS A 39 -27.69 13.95 5.73
N LYS A 40 -28.35 13.83 4.57
CA LYS A 40 -27.67 13.92 3.26
C LYS A 40 -26.96 15.26 3.08
N ILE A 41 -27.60 16.36 3.45
CA ILE A 41 -26.99 17.70 3.35
C ILE A 41 -25.75 17.81 4.25
N ASP A 42 -25.79 17.28 5.47
CA ASP A 42 -24.63 17.26 6.37
C ASP A 42 -23.46 16.46 5.78
N LEU A 43 -23.73 15.24 5.32
CA LEU A 43 -22.72 14.39 4.67
C LEU A 43 -22.17 15.00 3.39
N LYS A 44 -23.02 15.62 2.56
CA LYS A 44 -22.59 16.38 1.39
C LYS A 44 -21.59 17.45 1.79
N ARG A 45 -21.90 18.30 2.78
CA ARG A 45 -20.96 19.35 3.24
C ARG A 45 -19.65 18.78 3.76
N ARG A 46 -19.69 17.60 4.40
CA ARG A 46 -18.48 16.91 4.92
C ARG A 46 -17.60 16.36 3.80
N CYS A 47 -18.17 15.87 2.70
CA CYS A 47 -17.46 15.15 1.65
C CYS A 47 -17.22 15.95 0.35
N GLU A 48 -17.96 17.03 0.10
CA GLU A 48 -17.88 17.83 -1.15
C GLU A 48 -16.51 18.50 -1.35
N ARG A 49 -15.79 18.74 -0.26
CA ARG A 49 -14.67 19.67 -0.21
C ARG A 49 -13.46 19.08 0.49
N VAL A 50 -12.33 19.01 -0.23
CA VAL A 50 -11.05 18.49 0.27
C VAL A 50 -10.00 19.60 0.39
N ALA A 51 -9.10 19.47 1.37
CA ALA A 51 -8.04 20.43 1.59
C ALA A 51 -6.84 20.11 0.70
N GLU A 52 -6.55 20.96 -0.29
CA GLU A 52 -5.34 20.90 -1.13
C GLU A 52 -4.19 21.81 -0.62
N GLY A 53 -4.29 22.31 0.63
CA GLY A 53 -3.17 22.93 1.34
C GLY A 53 -2.85 24.40 1.02
N ILE A 54 -3.63 25.10 0.20
CA ILE A 54 -3.21 26.41 -0.31
C ILE A 54 -3.70 27.65 0.48
N ASP A 55 -4.83 27.72 1.19
CA ASP A 55 -5.28 29.03 1.76
C ASP A 55 -5.93 29.05 3.15
N GLU A 56 -5.65 30.12 3.91
CA GLU A 56 -6.25 30.49 5.20
C GLU A 56 -7.77 30.73 5.15
N LYS A 57 -8.33 30.97 3.96
CA LYS A 57 -9.78 31.19 3.78
C LYS A 57 -10.62 29.92 3.70
N GLY A 58 -10.04 28.73 3.90
CA GLY A 58 -10.80 27.48 3.80
C GLY A 58 -11.38 27.25 2.40
N SER A 59 -10.71 27.77 1.35
CA SER A 59 -11.02 27.39 -0.03
C SER A 59 -10.60 25.94 -0.23
N ARG A 60 -11.48 25.04 0.17
CA ARG A 60 -11.37 23.62 -0.07
C ARG A 60 -11.76 23.38 -1.53
N THR A 61 -10.95 22.61 -2.24
CA THR A 61 -11.22 22.25 -3.63
C THR A 61 -12.42 21.30 -3.66
N LEU A 62 -13.30 21.50 -4.64
CA LEU A 62 -14.40 20.59 -4.89
C LEU A 62 -13.83 19.23 -5.29
N LEU A 63 -14.19 18.18 -4.55
CA LEU A 63 -13.70 16.83 -4.80
C LEU A 63 -13.95 16.41 -6.25
N ASN A 64 -15.15 16.70 -6.79
CA ASN A 64 -15.54 16.38 -8.16
C ASN A 64 -14.63 17.02 -9.23
N ARG A 65 -13.96 18.14 -8.93
CA ARG A 65 -13.06 18.81 -9.89
C ARG A 65 -11.74 18.07 -10.06
N ILE A 66 -11.24 17.45 -9.00
CA ILE A 66 -9.90 16.83 -8.96
C ILE A 66 -9.94 15.31 -8.88
N TYR A 67 -11.11 14.72 -8.63
CA TYR A 67 -11.26 13.27 -8.51
C TYR A 67 -11.03 12.59 -9.87
N THR A 68 -10.10 11.65 -9.86
CA THR A 68 -9.89 10.65 -10.91
C THR A 68 -10.32 9.31 -10.36
N GLU A 69 -11.09 8.54 -11.13
CA GLU A 69 -11.58 7.23 -10.70
C GLU A 69 -10.41 6.29 -10.41
N LEU A 70 -10.49 5.53 -9.31
CA LEU A 70 -9.46 4.57 -8.93
C LEU A 70 -9.74 3.21 -9.57
N TYR A 71 -8.68 2.49 -9.93
CA TYR A 71 -8.77 1.11 -10.34
C TYR A 71 -8.94 0.20 -9.12
N ILE A 72 -10.11 -0.43 -9.02
CA ILE A 72 -10.49 -1.36 -7.94
C ILE A 72 -10.80 -2.72 -8.54
N THR A 73 -10.30 -3.78 -7.91
CA THR A 73 -10.50 -5.17 -8.35
C THR A 73 -11.20 -5.97 -7.26
N GLU A 74 -12.01 -6.97 -7.64
CA GLU A 74 -12.53 -7.96 -6.69
C GLU A 74 -11.45 -8.99 -6.34
N GLY A 75 -11.39 -9.38 -5.07
CA GLY A 75 -10.39 -10.28 -4.51
C GLY A 75 -9.30 -9.54 -3.74
N GLN A 76 -8.55 -10.30 -2.96
CA GLN A 76 -7.29 -9.86 -2.38
C GLN A 76 -6.18 -10.55 -3.14
N SER A 77 -5.24 -9.81 -3.72
CA SER A 77 -4.00 -10.49 -4.12
C SER A 77 -3.28 -10.99 -2.86
N GLU A 78 -2.86 -12.26 -2.81
CA GLU A 78 -2.23 -12.83 -1.60
C GLU A 78 -0.91 -12.13 -1.22
N GLU A 79 -0.37 -11.28 -2.11
CA GLU A 79 0.87 -10.52 -1.96
C GLU A 79 0.75 -9.26 -1.07
N VAL A 80 -0.46 -8.96 -0.62
CA VAL A 80 -0.85 -7.68 -0.02
C VAL A 80 -0.32 -7.56 1.42
N ASN A 81 0.15 -8.65 2.05
CA ASN A 81 0.76 -8.66 3.40
C ASN A 81 2.03 -7.78 3.58
N THR A 82 2.57 -7.18 2.51
CA THR A 82 3.73 -6.27 2.61
C THR A 82 3.29 -4.81 2.74
N GLN A 83 3.69 -4.15 3.82
CA GLN A 83 3.33 -2.75 4.14
C GLN A 83 4.00 -1.70 3.23
N HIS A 84 4.94 -2.08 2.37
CA HIS A 84 5.78 -1.13 1.65
C HIS A 84 5.15 -0.67 0.33
N GLU A 85 4.84 0.62 0.25
CA GLU A 85 4.10 1.28 -0.85
C GLU A 85 4.80 1.13 -2.20
N VAL A 86 6.13 1.27 -2.23
CA VAL A 86 6.91 1.24 -3.47
C VAL A 86 6.93 -0.16 -4.07
N LYS A 87 6.99 -1.19 -3.22
CA LYS A 87 6.97 -2.59 -3.66
C LYS A 87 5.65 -2.99 -4.29
N GLN A 88 4.52 -2.43 -3.85
CA GLN A 88 3.22 -2.70 -4.48
C GLN A 88 3.01 -1.86 -5.73
N LEU A 89 3.58 -0.66 -5.81
CA LEU A 89 3.55 0.22 -6.98
C LEU A 89 4.25 -0.36 -8.20
N GLU A 90 5.46 -0.87 -8.00
CA GLU A 90 6.26 -1.54 -9.02
C GLU A 90 5.57 -2.82 -9.54
N ARG A 91 4.51 -3.29 -8.85
CA ARG A 91 3.67 -4.44 -9.22
C ARG A 91 2.34 -4.02 -9.85
N ALA A 92 1.61 -3.08 -9.26
CA ALA A 92 0.28 -2.64 -9.66
C ALA A 92 0.25 -1.91 -11.02
N SER A 93 1.34 -1.23 -11.41
CA SER A 93 1.40 -0.53 -12.69
C SER A 93 1.30 -1.46 -13.92
N LYS A 94 1.30 -2.78 -13.75
CA LYS A 94 1.33 -3.77 -14.86
C LYS A 94 0.27 -4.84 -14.82
N ILE A 95 -0.49 -4.94 -13.71
CA ILE A 95 -1.61 -5.89 -13.54
C ILE A 95 -2.84 -5.48 -14.38
N GLN A 96 -2.82 -4.28 -15.00
CA GLN A 96 -3.93 -3.72 -15.78
C GLN A 96 -4.39 -4.58 -16.98
N ASN A 97 -3.64 -5.60 -17.39
CA ASN A 97 -3.91 -6.37 -18.61
C ASN A 97 -4.42 -7.80 -18.40
N LEU A 98 -4.65 -8.32 -17.19
CA LEU A 98 -4.99 -9.74 -17.02
C LEU A 98 -6.01 -10.03 -15.92
N HIS A 99 -7.19 -10.51 -16.34
CA HIS A 99 -8.21 -11.30 -15.63
C HIS A 99 -8.63 -10.91 -14.19
N ASP A 100 -8.25 -9.75 -13.66
CA ASP A 100 -8.92 -9.17 -12.48
C ASP A 100 -10.28 -8.64 -12.92
N SER A 101 -11.37 -9.02 -12.25
CA SER A 101 -12.70 -8.45 -12.48
C SER A 101 -12.72 -7.01 -11.94
N PRO A 102 -12.60 -5.97 -12.79
CA PRO A 102 -12.64 -4.61 -12.29
C PRO A 102 -14.03 -4.36 -11.71
N ILE A 103 -14.07 -3.70 -10.56
CA ILE A 103 -15.31 -3.36 -9.89
C ILE A 103 -15.35 -1.86 -9.71
N ARG A 104 -16.44 -1.22 -10.15
CA ARG A 104 -16.65 0.20 -9.87
C ARG A 104 -16.94 0.35 -8.39
N CYS A 105 -16.49 1.45 -7.78
CA CYS A 105 -16.70 1.71 -6.36
C CYS A 105 -18.19 1.70 -5.97
N GLN A 106 -19.07 2.09 -6.89
CA GLN A 106 -20.54 2.11 -6.71
C GLN A 106 -21.17 0.71 -6.75
N ASP A 107 -20.46 -0.27 -7.31
CA ASP A 107 -20.94 -1.64 -7.52
C ASP A 107 -20.40 -2.62 -6.47
N ILE A 108 -19.67 -2.14 -5.44
CA ILE A 108 -19.01 -2.99 -4.44
C ILE A 108 -19.97 -3.91 -3.66
N PHE A 109 -21.25 -3.54 -3.55
CA PHE A 109 -22.31 -4.35 -2.92
C PHE A 109 -23.21 -5.07 -3.93
N LYS A 110 -23.03 -4.86 -5.24
CA LYS A 110 -23.81 -5.55 -6.28
C LYS A 110 -23.21 -6.93 -6.55
N ALA A 111 -24.07 -7.95 -6.64
CA ALA A 111 -23.65 -9.30 -7.04
C ALA A 111 -23.18 -9.28 -8.50
N LEU A 112 -22.05 -9.93 -8.79
CA LEU A 112 -21.63 -10.20 -10.16
C LEU A 112 -22.48 -11.34 -10.74
N ALA A 113 -22.61 -11.40 -12.07
CA ALA A 113 -23.52 -12.32 -12.77
C ALA A 113 -23.39 -13.80 -12.37
N ASP A 114 -22.25 -14.20 -11.80
CA ASP A 114 -21.94 -15.59 -11.43
C ASP A 114 -21.98 -15.87 -9.91
N GLN A 115 -22.20 -14.86 -9.06
CA GLN A 115 -22.19 -15.01 -7.59
C GLN A 115 -23.59 -15.15 -6.99
N HIS A 116 -23.83 -16.26 -6.28
CA HIS A 116 -25.05 -16.49 -5.50
C HIS A 116 -24.79 -16.19 -4.01
N GLY A 117 -25.26 -15.04 -3.51
CA GLY A 117 -25.17 -14.68 -2.09
C GLY A 117 -25.35 -13.19 -1.83
N ALA A 118 -25.95 -12.83 -0.69
CA ALA A 118 -26.08 -11.43 -0.28
C ALA A 118 -24.73 -10.89 0.24
N ILE A 119 -24.22 -9.82 -0.37
CA ILE A 119 -22.97 -9.17 0.04
C ILE A 119 -23.29 -8.20 1.17
N ARG A 120 -22.91 -8.57 2.39
CA ARG A 120 -23.15 -7.74 3.58
C ARG A 120 -21.91 -6.96 3.99
N VAL A 121 -20.77 -7.63 4.09
CA VAL A 121 -19.51 -7.04 4.60
C VAL A 121 -18.48 -7.01 3.48
N VAL A 122 -18.06 -5.82 3.09
CA VAL A 122 -17.00 -5.57 2.10
C VAL A 122 -15.76 -5.06 2.83
N LEU A 123 -14.63 -5.74 2.63
CA LEU A 123 -13.33 -5.30 3.11
C LEU A 123 -12.49 -4.82 1.93
N THR A 124 -12.17 -3.52 1.91
CA THR A 124 -11.36 -2.90 0.86
C THR A 124 -9.94 -2.67 1.34
N ASN A 125 -9.01 -3.37 0.71
CA ASN A 125 -7.59 -3.26 0.97
C ASN A 125 -6.92 -2.28 0.01
N GLY A 126 -5.76 -1.77 0.41
CA GLY A 126 -4.90 -0.99 -0.47
C GLY A 126 -3.76 -0.33 0.30
N VAL A 127 -2.66 -0.04 -0.39
CA VAL A 127 -1.51 0.63 0.23
C VAL A 127 -1.83 2.02 0.74
N ALA A 128 -0.96 2.58 1.57
CA ALA A 128 -1.10 3.96 2.00
C ALA A 128 -1.08 4.91 0.78
N GLY A 129 -1.84 6.01 0.88
CA GLY A 129 -1.94 7.02 -0.18
C GLY A 129 -2.70 6.62 -1.43
N VAL A 130 -3.12 5.35 -1.56
CA VAL A 130 -3.74 4.81 -2.78
C VAL A 130 -5.12 5.40 -3.10
N GLY A 131 -5.72 6.12 -2.15
CA GLY A 131 -7.00 6.81 -2.34
C GLY A 131 -8.21 6.15 -1.67
N LYS A 132 -8.03 5.16 -0.77
CA LYS A 132 -9.15 4.50 -0.05
C LYS A 132 -10.15 5.49 0.57
N THR A 133 -9.66 6.43 1.39
CA THR A 133 -10.48 7.49 2.00
C THR A 133 -11.13 8.40 0.95
N PHE A 134 -10.43 8.71 -0.14
CA PHE A 134 -11.00 9.50 -1.25
C PHE A 134 -12.14 8.76 -1.96
N SER A 135 -12.04 7.45 -2.15
CA SER A 135 -13.14 6.63 -2.67
C SER A 135 -14.35 6.62 -1.75
N VAL A 136 -14.12 6.49 -0.43
CA VAL A 136 -15.20 6.58 0.57
C VAL A 136 -15.88 7.95 0.54
N GLN A 137 -15.10 9.03 0.48
CA GLN A 137 -15.63 10.39 0.37
C GLN A 137 -16.42 10.59 -0.93
N LYS A 138 -15.89 10.11 -2.07
CA LYS A 138 -16.57 10.21 -3.37
C LYS A 138 -17.87 9.41 -3.40
N PHE A 139 -17.86 8.18 -2.91
CA PHE A 139 -19.05 7.34 -2.79
C PHE A 139 -20.13 8.02 -1.93
N THR A 140 -19.72 8.55 -0.78
CA THR A 140 -20.64 9.25 0.15
C THR A 140 -21.21 10.51 -0.48
N LEU A 141 -20.39 11.26 -1.22
CA LEU A 141 -20.82 12.46 -1.95
C LEU A 141 -21.82 12.11 -3.06
N ASP A 142 -21.54 11.10 -3.89
CA ASP A 142 -22.44 10.67 -4.97
C ASP A 142 -23.80 10.19 -4.44
N TRP A 143 -23.79 9.47 -3.31
CA TRP A 143 -25.01 9.08 -2.60
C TRP A 143 -25.77 10.30 -2.07
N ALA A 144 -25.08 11.26 -1.44
CA ALA A 144 -25.71 12.46 -0.87
C ALA A 144 -26.26 13.41 -1.95
N GLU A 145 -25.66 13.41 -3.15
CA GLU A 145 -26.13 14.19 -4.32
C GLU A 145 -27.25 13.50 -5.10
N GLY A 146 -27.64 12.28 -4.73
CA GLY A 146 -28.70 11.54 -5.42
C GLY A 146 -28.26 10.90 -6.73
N LEU A 147 -26.95 10.82 -6.99
CA LEU A 147 -26.41 10.32 -8.26
C LEU A 147 -26.41 8.80 -8.32
N GLU A 148 -26.00 8.14 -7.24
CA GLU A 148 -25.74 6.69 -7.21
C GLU A 148 -26.18 6.06 -5.87
N ASN A 149 -26.35 4.73 -5.86
CA ASN A 149 -26.63 3.91 -4.66
C ASN A 149 -27.84 4.36 -3.81
N GLN A 150 -28.87 4.94 -4.45
CA GLN A 150 -30.11 5.40 -3.77
C GLN A 150 -30.98 4.26 -3.23
N ASP A 151 -30.60 3.01 -3.45
CA ASP A 151 -31.20 1.85 -2.80
C ASP A 151 -30.85 1.79 -1.29
N VAL A 152 -29.76 2.43 -0.87
CA VAL A 152 -29.36 2.58 0.53
C VAL A 152 -30.06 3.80 1.14
N SER A 153 -30.78 3.59 2.25
CA SER A 153 -31.57 4.64 2.91
C SER A 153 -30.72 5.60 3.73
N VAL A 154 -29.66 5.11 4.39
CA VAL A 154 -28.77 5.91 5.26
C VAL A 154 -27.33 5.44 5.10
N VAL A 155 -26.40 6.39 4.93
CA VAL A 155 -24.95 6.13 4.94
C VAL A 155 -24.35 6.69 6.23
N VAL A 156 -23.71 5.84 7.03
CA VAL A 156 -23.06 6.23 8.29
C VAL A 156 -21.56 6.08 8.12
N LEU A 157 -20.86 7.21 7.93
CA LEU A 157 -19.40 7.26 7.87
C LEU A 157 -18.80 7.40 9.26
N LEU A 158 -17.93 6.46 9.64
CA LEU A 158 -17.20 6.43 10.91
C LEU A 158 -15.71 6.18 10.64
N SER A 159 -14.85 7.13 10.98
CA SER A 159 -13.39 6.90 10.89
C SER A 159 -12.86 6.28 12.18
N PHE A 160 -11.95 5.30 12.06
CA PHE A 160 -11.26 4.74 13.21
C PHE A 160 -10.42 5.78 13.97
N ARG A 161 -9.97 6.85 13.28
CA ARG A 161 -9.32 8.01 13.94
C ARG A 161 -10.25 8.64 14.98
N GLU A 162 -11.51 8.82 14.60
CA GLU A 162 -12.50 9.46 15.45
C GLU A 162 -12.97 8.51 16.57
N LEU A 163 -13.16 7.24 16.24
CA LEU A 163 -13.55 6.20 17.21
C LEU A 163 -12.50 6.00 18.31
N ASN A 164 -11.22 6.19 18.01
CA ASN A 164 -10.14 6.10 19.00
C ASN A 164 -10.31 7.12 20.15
N LEU A 165 -10.97 8.25 19.93
CA LEU A 165 -11.12 9.32 20.93
C LEU A 165 -12.15 9.00 22.01
N ILE A 166 -13.07 8.08 21.72
CA ILE A 166 -14.10 7.61 22.65
C ILE A 166 -13.92 6.14 23.03
N ARG A 167 -12.75 5.56 22.76
CA ARG A 167 -12.46 4.14 23.02
C ARG A 167 -12.69 3.73 24.49
N ASP A 168 -12.45 4.65 25.42
CA ASP A 168 -12.54 4.43 26.86
C ASP A 168 -13.96 4.74 27.41
N GLN A 169 -14.90 5.11 26.54
CA GLN A 169 -16.30 5.39 26.88
C GLN A 169 -17.21 4.21 26.54
N GLN A 170 -18.36 4.14 27.21
CA GLN A 170 -19.44 3.21 26.86
C GLN A 170 -20.58 3.92 26.14
N HIS A 171 -21.01 3.32 25.03
CA HIS A 171 -22.07 3.81 24.16
C HIS A 171 -23.01 2.66 23.83
N SER A 172 -24.28 2.95 23.55
CA SER A 172 -25.10 2.06 22.72
C SER A 172 -24.89 2.41 21.25
N LEU A 173 -25.33 1.57 20.31
CA LEU A 173 -25.22 1.90 18.89
C LEU A 173 -26.00 3.17 18.56
N LEU A 174 -27.19 3.35 19.16
CA LEU A 174 -27.99 4.55 18.99
C LEU A 174 -27.25 5.81 19.47
N THR A 175 -26.66 5.77 20.67
CA THR A 175 -25.90 6.93 21.18
C THR A 175 -24.64 7.18 20.36
N LEU A 176 -23.99 6.12 19.85
CA LEU A 176 -22.83 6.24 18.97
C LEU A 176 -23.20 6.98 17.68
N LEU A 177 -24.32 6.61 17.04
CA LEU A 177 -24.86 7.30 15.86
C LEU A 177 -25.12 8.77 16.15
N HIS A 178 -25.78 9.08 17.26
CA HIS A 178 -26.11 10.46 17.64
C HIS A 178 -24.90 11.35 17.91
N VAL A 179 -23.77 10.74 18.30
CA VAL A 179 -22.51 11.46 18.56
C VAL A 179 -21.80 11.81 17.24
N PHE A 180 -21.77 10.90 16.27
CA PHE A 180 -21.08 11.13 14.98
C PHE A 180 -21.95 11.74 13.88
N HIS A 181 -23.27 11.60 14.02
CA HIS A 181 -24.28 12.09 13.07
C HIS A 181 -25.46 12.68 13.85
N PRO A 182 -25.31 13.90 14.41
CA PRO A 182 -26.32 14.51 15.28
C PRO A 182 -27.70 14.70 14.63
N THR A 183 -27.76 14.83 13.30
CA THR A 183 -29.03 14.90 12.55
C THR A 183 -29.89 13.65 12.76
N LEU A 184 -29.28 12.49 13.02
CA LEU A 184 -29.98 11.24 13.30
C LEU A 184 -30.59 11.19 14.71
N GLN A 185 -30.37 12.16 15.60
CA GLN A 185 -31.02 12.21 16.92
C GLN A 185 -32.55 12.29 16.84
N LYS A 186 -33.06 12.82 15.73
CA LYS A 186 -34.49 12.94 15.46
C LYS A 186 -35.13 11.59 15.05
N LEU A 187 -34.32 10.54 14.83
CA LEU A 187 -34.76 9.22 14.39
C LEU A 187 -35.00 8.28 15.60
N PRO A 188 -36.22 7.73 15.77
CA PRO A 188 -36.48 6.74 16.82
C PRO A 188 -35.80 5.40 16.50
N ALA A 189 -35.37 4.70 17.55
CA ALA A 189 -34.69 3.40 17.48
C ALA A 189 -35.43 2.37 16.61
N GLU A 190 -36.76 2.29 16.76
CA GLU A 190 -37.64 1.35 16.06
C GLU A 190 -37.59 1.49 14.52
N LYS A 191 -37.27 2.68 14.01
CA LYS A 191 -37.18 2.92 12.56
C LYS A 191 -35.83 2.52 11.97
N LEU A 192 -34.77 2.38 12.77
CA LEU A 192 -33.44 2.02 12.29
C LEU A 192 -33.40 0.58 11.74
N ASP A 193 -34.16 -0.34 12.34
CA ASP A 193 -34.21 -1.74 11.92
C ASP A 193 -34.88 -1.95 10.55
N VAL A 194 -35.71 -0.98 10.11
CA VAL A 194 -36.44 -1.03 8.83
C VAL A 194 -35.63 -0.41 7.69
N LEU A 195 -34.68 0.47 8.02
CA LEU A 195 -33.88 1.20 7.03
C LEU A 195 -32.74 0.32 6.51
N LYS A 196 -32.46 0.44 5.20
CA LYS A 196 -31.24 -0.15 4.63
C LYS A 196 -30.07 0.77 4.95
N ILE A 197 -29.38 0.49 6.05
CA ILE A 197 -28.25 1.29 6.54
C ILE A 197 -26.94 0.72 6.00
N LEU A 198 -26.06 1.60 5.51
CA LEU A 198 -24.67 1.29 5.18
C LEU A 198 -23.74 1.95 6.19
N PHE A 199 -22.98 1.15 6.93
CA PHE A 199 -21.88 1.63 7.77
C PHE A 199 -20.58 1.59 6.99
N ILE A 200 -19.88 2.72 6.93
CA ILE A 200 -18.54 2.81 6.34
C ILE A 200 -17.53 3.06 7.47
N PHE A 201 -16.65 2.09 7.70
CA PHE A 201 -15.54 2.17 8.65
C PHE A 201 -14.24 2.47 7.92
N ASP A 202 -13.82 3.74 7.95
CA ASP A 202 -12.62 4.18 7.24
C ASP A 202 -11.36 4.09 8.12
N GLY A 203 -10.31 3.45 7.62
CA GLY A 203 -8.97 3.45 8.21
C GLY A 203 -8.74 2.45 9.35
N LEU A 204 -9.12 1.17 9.19
CA LEU A 204 -8.92 0.14 10.23
C LEU A 204 -7.47 0.04 10.73
N ASP A 205 -6.51 0.31 9.86
CA ASP A 205 -5.09 0.29 10.19
C ASP A 205 -4.65 1.40 11.16
N GLU A 206 -5.51 2.37 11.40
CA GLU A 206 -5.33 3.48 12.34
C GLU A 206 -6.06 3.21 13.66
N SER A 207 -6.76 2.08 13.76
CA SER A 207 -7.49 1.67 14.96
C SER A 207 -6.55 1.25 16.09
N ARG A 208 -6.79 1.82 17.27
CA ARG A 208 -6.24 1.38 18.56
C ARG A 208 -7.21 0.50 19.36
N LEU A 209 -8.38 0.18 18.78
CA LEU A 209 -9.38 -0.67 19.40
C LEU A 209 -8.99 -2.15 19.29
N SER A 210 -9.10 -2.89 20.39
CA SER A 210 -8.94 -4.34 20.38
C SER A 210 -10.23 -5.01 19.93
N LEU A 211 -10.27 -5.48 18.68
CA LEU A 211 -11.40 -6.18 18.09
C LEU A 211 -11.27 -7.68 18.34
N ASP A 212 -11.79 -8.17 19.47
CA ASP A 212 -11.79 -9.60 19.79
C ASP A 212 -13.04 -10.27 19.19
N PHE A 213 -12.87 -10.98 18.08
CA PHE A 213 -13.97 -11.72 17.43
C PHE A 213 -14.25 -13.09 18.08
N ILE A 214 -13.45 -13.55 19.04
CA ILE A 214 -13.61 -14.86 19.67
C ILE A 214 -14.39 -14.71 20.98
N ASN A 215 -13.93 -13.83 21.87
CA ASN A 215 -14.48 -13.71 23.23
C ASN A 215 -15.33 -12.44 23.45
N SER A 216 -15.74 -11.74 22.38
CA SER A 216 -16.61 -10.56 22.50
C SER A 216 -17.93 -10.88 23.21
N GLN A 217 -18.34 -10.03 24.15
CA GLN A 217 -19.71 -10.02 24.68
C GLN A 217 -20.73 -9.91 23.54
N LEU A 218 -21.78 -10.73 23.59
CA LEU A 218 -22.89 -10.66 22.63
C LEU A 218 -23.76 -9.43 22.93
N VAL A 219 -23.95 -8.58 21.92
CA VAL A 219 -24.83 -7.40 21.96
C VAL A 219 -25.69 -7.42 20.70
N SER A 220 -27.01 -7.48 20.88
CA SER A 220 -27.99 -7.49 19.79
C SER A 220 -28.98 -6.34 19.84
N ASP A 221 -29.11 -5.66 20.99
CA ASP A 221 -29.99 -4.50 21.17
C ASP A 221 -29.23 -3.20 20.89
N ILE A 222 -29.79 -2.36 20.01
CA ILE A 222 -29.23 -1.06 19.61
C ILE A 222 -29.18 -0.04 20.76
N THR A 223 -29.93 -0.25 21.84
CA THR A 223 -29.98 0.61 23.03
C THR A 223 -29.05 0.13 24.15
N GLN A 224 -28.56 -1.12 24.08
CA GLN A 224 -27.66 -1.68 25.07
C GLN A 224 -26.28 -0.98 25.02
N LYS A 225 -25.84 -0.45 26.17
CA LYS A 225 -24.52 0.17 26.29
C LYS A 225 -23.42 -0.89 26.39
N SER A 226 -22.35 -0.68 25.63
CA SER A 226 -21.14 -1.48 25.69
C SER A 226 -19.94 -0.63 25.27
N SER A 227 -18.74 -1.19 25.28
CA SER A 227 -17.56 -0.51 24.74
C SER A 227 -17.61 -0.47 23.22
N VAL A 228 -16.97 0.55 22.63
CA VAL A 228 -17.01 0.77 21.17
C VAL A 228 -16.51 -0.44 20.39
N ASN A 229 -15.45 -1.11 20.87
CA ASN A 229 -14.93 -2.32 20.22
C ASN A 229 -15.95 -3.48 20.20
N VAL A 230 -16.73 -3.66 21.26
CA VAL A 230 -17.78 -4.71 21.33
C VAL A 230 -18.93 -4.39 20.37
N LEU A 231 -19.36 -3.13 20.28
CA LEU A 231 -20.39 -2.72 19.32
C LEU A 231 -19.95 -3.00 17.87
N LEU A 232 -18.72 -2.61 17.51
CA LEU A 232 -18.17 -2.83 16.16
C LEU A 232 -18.09 -4.32 15.82
N VAL A 233 -17.58 -5.15 16.73
CA VAL A 233 -17.50 -6.61 16.51
C VAL A 233 -18.89 -7.22 16.29
N ASN A 234 -19.89 -6.84 17.10
CA ASN A 234 -21.24 -7.38 16.96
C ASN A 234 -21.94 -6.89 15.68
N LEU A 235 -21.68 -5.65 15.27
CA LEU A 235 -22.16 -5.13 13.99
C LEU A 235 -21.53 -5.88 12.81
N ILE A 236 -20.21 -6.08 12.82
CA ILE A 236 -19.49 -6.85 11.77
C ILE A 236 -19.97 -8.29 11.71
N LYS A 237 -20.14 -8.97 12.85
CA LYS A 237 -20.68 -10.34 12.93
C LYS A 237 -22.14 -10.45 12.47
N GLY A 238 -22.89 -9.34 12.47
CA GLY A 238 -24.33 -9.34 12.18
C GLY A 238 -25.22 -9.70 13.37
N ASN A 239 -24.69 -9.66 14.59
CA ASN A 239 -25.49 -9.79 15.81
C ASN A 239 -26.30 -8.51 16.08
N LEU A 240 -25.75 -7.36 15.68
CA LEU A 240 -26.34 -6.04 15.79
C LEU A 240 -26.63 -5.51 14.38
N LEU A 241 -27.86 -5.10 14.11
CA LEU A 241 -28.35 -4.73 12.77
C LEU A 241 -27.95 -5.74 11.67
N PRO A 242 -28.54 -6.95 11.65
CA PRO A 242 -28.18 -8.00 10.70
C PRO A 242 -28.34 -7.59 9.23
N SER A 243 -29.33 -6.75 8.93
CA SER A 243 -29.62 -6.25 7.57
C SER A 243 -28.69 -5.12 7.10
N ALA A 244 -27.87 -4.55 7.99
CA ALA A 244 -27.00 -3.43 7.64
C ALA A 244 -25.83 -3.88 6.75
N LEU A 245 -25.52 -3.06 5.74
CA LEU A 245 -24.34 -3.19 4.91
C LEU A 245 -23.13 -2.60 5.64
N ILE A 246 -21.97 -3.19 5.45
CA ILE A 246 -20.73 -2.76 6.11
C ILE A 246 -19.62 -2.69 5.07
N TRP A 247 -18.99 -1.52 4.96
CA TRP A 247 -17.80 -1.31 4.16
C TRP A 247 -16.64 -0.90 5.06
N ILE A 248 -15.53 -1.65 5.02
CA ILE A 248 -14.36 -1.38 5.84
C ILE A 248 -13.18 -1.12 4.92
N THR A 249 -12.45 -0.02 5.13
CA THR A 249 -11.19 0.23 4.43
C THR A 249 -10.00 -0.04 5.36
N SER A 250 -8.95 -0.64 4.82
CA SER A 250 -7.76 -0.96 5.61
C SER A 250 -6.50 -1.00 4.76
N ARG A 251 -5.35 -0.71 5.38
CA ARG A 251 -4.09 -1.29 4.90
C ARG A 251 -4.07 -2.80 5.11
N PRO A 252 -3.37 -3.54 4.25
CA PRO A 252 -3.34 -4.99 4.28
C PRO A 252 -2.93 -5.62 5.62
N ALA A 253 -1.89 -5.06 6.23
CA ALA A 253 -1.33 -5.61 7.47
C ALA A 253 -2.32 -5.54 8.65
N ALA A 254 -3.29 -4.62 8.61
CA ALA A 254 -4.33 -4.51 9.62
C ALA A 254 -5.63 -5.24 9.23
N ALA A 255 -5.80 -5.60 7.95
CA ALA A 255 -6.97 -6.30 7.44
C ALA A 255 -7.17 -7.67 8.14
N ASN A 256 -6.06 -8.35 8.47
CA ASN A 256 -6.05 -9.63 9.19
C ASN A 256 -6.64 -9.56 10.62
N ARG A 257 -6.91 -8.36 11.15
CA ARG A 257 -7.64 -8.20 12.41
C ARG A 257 -9.12 -8.59 12.30
N ILE A 258 -9.65 -8.67 11.08
CA ILE A 258 -11.03 -9.11 10.80
C ILE A 258 -10.97 -10.53 10.25
N PRO A 259 -11.67 -11.50 10.89
CA PRO A 259 -11.76 -12.85 10.37
C PRO A 259 -12.41 -12.88 8.98
N LEU A 260 -11.79 -13.62 8.04
CA LEU A 260 -12.34 -13.80 6.68
C LEU A 260 -13.74 -14.41 6.69
N SER A 261 -14.09 -15.21 7.70
CA SER A 261 -15.44 -15.75 7.90
C SER A 261 -16.53 -14.70 8.08
N CYS A 262 -16.15 -13.47 8.47
CA CYS A 262 -17.08 -12.35 8.64
C CYS A 262 -17.17 -11.46 7.38
N VAL A 263 -16.32 -11.70 6.37
CA VAL A 263 -16.22 -10.85 5.17
C VAL A 263 -16.90 -11.54 4.01
N SER A 264 -17.90 -10.88 3.40
CA SER A 264 -18.61 -11.41 2.24
C SER A 264 -17.82 -11.22 0.95
N ARG A 265 -17.11 -10.09 0.83
CA ARG A 265 -16.31 -9.74 -0.35
C ARG A 265 -15.07 -8.97 0.06
N ILE A 266 -13.96 -9.26 -0.60
CA ILE A 266 -12.73 -8.48 -0.49
C ILE A 266 -12.52 -7.73 -1.79
N THR A 267 -12.12 -6.47 -1.71
CA THR A 267 -11.71 -5.68 -2.88
C THR A 267 -10.35 -5.05 -2.62
N GLU A 268 -9.64 -4.72 -3.69
CA GLU A 268 -8.32 -4.08 -3.61
C GLU A 268 -8.28 -2.81 -4.45
N VAL A 269 -7.90 -1.69 -3.83
CA VAL A 269 -7.62 -0.43 -4.54
C VAL A 269 -6.16 -0.47 -5.01
N ARG A 270 -5.97 -0.51 -6.33
CA ARG A 270 -4.65 -0.59 -6.96
C ARG A 270 -4.05 0.77 -7.30
N GLY A 271 -4.86 1.83 -7.27
CA GLY A 271 -4.46 3.20 -7.58
C GLY A 271 -4.86 3.61 -9.00
N PHE A 272 -3.98 4.32 -9.71
CA PHE A 272 -4.21 4.80 -11.06
C PHE A 272 -3.63 3.89 -12.14
N THR A 273 -4.44 3.63 -13.16
CA THR A 273 -3.99 3.10 -14.44
C THR A 273 -3.10 4.11 -15.19
N ASP A 274 -2.38 3.67 -16.22
CA ASP A 274 -1.53 4.58 -16.99
C ASP A 274 -2.34 5.72 -17.64
N ALA A 275 -3.57 5.44 -18.08
CA ALA A 275 -4.51 6.46 -18.55
C ALA A 275 -4.98 7.40 -17.43
N GLN A 276 -5.33 6.85 -16.26
CA GLN A 276 -5.77 7.63 -15.10
C GLN A 276 -4.68 8.55 -14.54
N LYS A 277 -3.40 8.14 -14.62
CA LYS A 277 -2.26 9.01 -14.26
C LYS A 277 -2.27 10.29 -15.07
N GLU A 278 -2.40 10.19 -16.40
CA GLU A 278 -2.44 11.36 -17.25
C GLU A 278 -3.71 12.19 -17.02
N GLU A 279 -4.85 11.52 -16.86
CA GLU A 279 -6.12 12.18 -16.54
C GLU A 279 -6.00 13.04 -15.27
N TYR A 280 -5.37 12.52 -14.21
CA TYR A 280 -5.14 13.26 -12.98
C TYR A 280 -4.39 14.59 -13.24
N PHE A 281 -3.27 14.55 -13.97
CA PHE A 281 -2.48 15.76 -14.25
C PHE A 281 -3.24 16.74 -15.16
N ARG A 282 -3.98 16.24 -16.16
CA ARG A 282 -4.83 17.09 -17.02
C ARG A 282 -5.96 17.75 -16.23
N ARG A 283 -6.63 17.03 -15.32
CA ARG A 283 -7.66 17.59 -14.44
C ARG A 283 -7.08 18.63 -13.48
N ARG A 284 -5.93 18.35 -12.88
CA ARG A 284 -5.28 19.25 -11.91
C ARG A 284 -4.82 20.56 -12.54
N PHE A 285 -4.37 20.52 -13.80
CA PHE A 285 -3.89 21.65 -14.58
C PHE A 285 -4.82 21.96 -15.77
N SER A 286 -6.13 21.87 -15.57
CA SER A 286 -7.14 22.01 -16.64
C SER A 286 -7.06 23.32 -17.43
N ASN A 287 -6.46 24.35 -16.85
CA ASN A 287 -6.34 25.68 -17.44
C ASN A 287 -4.93 25.93 -18.04
N GLU A 288 -4.00 24.98 -17.90
CA GLU A 288 -2.57 25.09 -18.27
C GLU A 288 -2.10 23.82 -19.02
N GLU A 289 -2.68 23.53 -20.19
CA GLU A 289 -2.46 22.28 -20.94
C GLU A 289 -0.98 22.05 -21.33
N GLU A 290 -0.23 23.12 -21.66
CA GLU A 290 1.21 23.00 -21.96
C GLU A 290 2.01 22.53 -20.75
N LYS A 291 1.66 23.01 -19.55
CA LYS A 291 2.27 22.61 -18.29
C LYS A 291 1.91 21.18 -17.94
N ALA A 292 0.63 20.80 -18.10
CA ALA A 292 0.18 19.43 -17.93
C ALA A 292 0.96 18.47 -18.84
N SER A 293 1.09 18.82 -20.13
CA SER A 293 1.82 18.04 -21.13
C SER A 293 3.32 17.91 -20.78
N ARG A 294 3.95 19.00 -20.34
CA ARG A 294 5.36 18.99 -19.91
C ARG A 294 5.58 18.12 -18.67
N ILE A 295 4.68 18.18 -17.68
CA ILE A 295 4.71 17.33 -16.49
C ILE A 295 4.55 15.85 -16.86
N ILE A 296 3.55 15.51 -17.67
CA ILE A 296 3.30 14.14 -18.12
C ILE A 296 4.52 13.61 -18.89
N SER A 297 5.08 14.41 -19.79
CA SER A 297 6.29 14.06 -20.54
C SER A 297 7.47 13.78 -19.60
N HIS A 298 7.75 14.68 -18.64
CA HIS A 298 8.84 14.49 -17.68
C HIS A 298 8.65 13.21 -16.85
N ILE A 299 7.45 12.97 -16.33
CA ILE A 299 7.15 11.77 -15.56
C ILE A 299 7.38 10.52 -16.40
N LYS A 300 6.95 10.49 -17.66
CA LYS A 300 7.19 9.36 -18.58
C LYS A 300 8.68 9.11 -18.86
N THR A 301 9.53 10.16 -18.85
CA THR A 301 10.98 9.98 -19.03
C THR A 301 11.66 9.34 -17.81
N SER A 302 11.10 9.47 -16.61
CA SER A 302 11.62 8.85 -15.40
C SER A 302 10.76 7.66 -14.98
N ARG A 303 11.24 6.44 -15.25
CA ARG A 303 10.50 5.21 -14.94
C ARG A 303 10.10 5.10 -13.47
N SER A 304 10.99 5.52 -12.56
CA SER A 304 10.70 5.54 -11.12
C SER A 304 9.52 6.47 -10.81
N LEU A 305 9.55 7.72 -11.28
CA LEU A 305 8.47 8.69 -11.07
C LEU A 305 7.14 8.21 -11.67
N PHE A 306 7.19 7.68 -12.90
CA PHE A 306 6.02 7.15 -13.59
C PHE A 306 5.31 6.02 -12.84
N ILE A 307 6.09 5.12 -12.25
CA ILE A 307 5.56 4.00 -11.48
C ILE A 307 4.94 4.49 -10.19
N MET A 308 5.60 5.42 -9.49
CA MET A 308 5.08 5.95 -8.23
C MET A 308 3.80 6.75 -8.41
N CYS A 309 3.64 7.44 -9.54
CA CYS A 309 2.36 8.06 -9.90
C CYS A 309 1.21 7.05 -10.06
N GLY A 310 1.44 5.74 -9.94
CA GLY A 310 0.37 4.77 -9.71
C GLY A 310 -0.39 5.00 -8.40
N ILE A 311 0.22 5.59 -7.36
CA ILE A 311 -0.48 5.99 -6.14
C ILE A 311 -0.81 7.49 -6.23
N PRO A 312 -2.08 7.89 -6.03
CA PRO A 312 -2.52 9.29 -6.11
C PRO A 312 -1.72 10.27 -5.25
N VAL A 313 -1.28 9.88 -4.05
CA VAL A 313 -0.47 10.78 -3.20
C VAL A 313 0.85 11.20 -3.87
N PHE A 314 1.49 10.31 -4.64
CA PHE A 314 2.72 10.65 -5.35
C PHE A 314 2.42 11.52 -6.57
N CYS A 315 1.26 11.36 -7.22
CA CYS A 315 0.81 12.31 -8.23
C CYS A 315 0.62 13.71 -7.65
N TRP A 316 0.05 13.81 -6.45
CA TRP A 316 -0.16 15.07 -5.76
C TRP A 316 1.17 15.74 -5.33
N ILE A 317 2.11 14.99 -4.76
CA ILE A 317 3.46 15.49 -4.46
C ILE A 317 4.15 15.97 -5.75
N THR A 318 4.08 15.16 -6.80
CA THR A 318 4.68 15.46 -8.11
C THR A 318 4.09 16.72 -8.73
N ALA A 319 2.76 16.83 -8.74
CA ALA A 319 2.07 18.02 -9.23
C ALA A 319 2.50 19.27 -8.45
N THR A 320 2.53 19.19 -7.11
CA THR A 320 2.91 20.30 -6.24
C THR A 320 4.34 20.79 -6.49
N VAL A 321 5.29 19.87 -6.60
CA VAL A 321 6.71 20.19 -6.84
C VAL A 321 6.91 20.77 -8.24
N LEU A 322 6.40 20.09 -9.27
CA LEU A 322 6.62 20.50 -10.66
C LEU A 322 5.84 21.76 -11.00
N GLU A 323 4.67 21.99 -10.39
CA GLU A 323 3.93 23.25 -10.52
C GLU A 323 4.80 24.43 -10.12
N ASN A 324 5.42 24.36 -8.93
CA ASN A 324 6.28 25.43 -8.43
C ASN A 324 7.54 25.60 -9.29
N LEU A 325 8.23 24.51 -9.61
CA LEU A 325 9.48 24.56 -10.38
C LEU A 325 9.29 25.08 -11.81
N LEU A 326 8.16 24.77 -12.45
CA LEU A 326 7.86 25.25 -13.80
C LEU A 326 7.38 26.71 -13.84
N THR A 327 6.85 27.23 -12.73
CA THR A 327 6.43 28.65 -12.62
C THR A 327 7.56 29.59 -12.27
N THR A 328 8.56 29.13 -11.53
CA THR A 328 9.78 29.91 -11.27
C THR A 328 10.66 29.83 -12.52
N GLU A 329 11.15 30.95 -13.07
CA GLU A 329 12.08 31.00 -14.23
C GLU A 329 13.44 30.31 -14.01
N GLN A 330 13.56 29.47 -12.98
CA GLN A 330 14.73 28.64 -12.74
C GLN A 330 14.80 27.56 -13.83
N THR A 331 15.69 27.76 -14.79
CA THR A 331 16.17 26.81 -15.80
C THR A 331 16.96 25.64 -15.18
N GLY A 332 16.55 25.17 -14.00
CA GLY A 332 17.13 24.02 -13.32
C GLY A 332 16.66 22.69 -13.91
N GLU A 333 17.46 21.66 -13.71
CA GLU A 333 17.09 20.29 -14.06
C GLU A 333 15.92 19.83 -13.18
N LEU A 334 14.88 19.24 -13.80
CA LEU A 334 13.73 18.74 -13.06
C LEU A 334 14.12 17.52 -12.19
N PRO A 335 13.50 17.33 -11.01
CA PRO A 335 13.76 16.19 -10.13
C PRO A 335 13.65 14.85 -10.85
N LYS A 336 14.63 13.96 -10.66
CA LYS A 336 14.66 12.64 -11.33
C LYS A 336 14.49 11.47 -10.37
N THR A 337 14.98 11.63 -9.13
CA THR A 337 14.91 10.61 -8.08
C THR A 337 13.78 10.89 -7.09
N MET A 338 13.48 9.92 -6.21
CA MET A 338 12.52 10.15 -5.15
C MET A 338 13.00 11.20 -4.16
N THR A 339 14.27 11.11 -3.79
CA THR A 339 14.82 12.03 -2.81
C THR A 339 14.87 13.46 -3.37
N ASP A 340 15.11 13.64 -4.67
CA ASP A 340 14.99 14.96 -5.30
C ASP A 340 13.56 15.50 -5.13
N MET A 341 12.54 14.69 -5.45
CA MET A 341 11.13 15.10 -5.33
C MET A 341 10.76 15.50 -3.91
N TYR A 342 11.16 14.72 -2.90
CA TYR A 342 10.84 15.01 -1.51
C TYR A 342 11.64 16.20 -0.95
N SER A 343 12.89 16.37 -1.38
CA SER A 343 13.71 17.54 -1.00
C SER A 343 13.09 18.82 -1.56
N HIS A 344 12.68 18.82 -2.83
CA HIS A 344 11.95 19.95 -3.42
C HIS A 344 10.57 20.13 -2.81
N PHE A 345 9.85 19.06 -2.49
CA PHE A 345 8.54 19.14 -1.85
C PHE A 345 8.65 19.87 -0.51
N LEU A 346 9.59 19.48 0.35
CA LEU A 346 9.81 20.14 1.63
C LEU A 346 10.22 21.61 1.46
N LEU A 347 11.06 21.92 0.46
CA LEU A 347 11.43 23.29 0.11
C LEU A 347 10.19 24.11 -0.30
N VAL A 348 9.38 23.61 -1.23
CA VAL A 348 8.15 24.27 -1.70
C VAL A 348 7.20 24.55 -0.54
N GLN A 349 7.05 23.59 0.38
CA GLN A 349 6.25 23.83 1.59
C GLN A 349 6.82 24.99 2.41
N THR A 350 8.13 24.98 2.71
CA THR A 350 8.75 26.05 3.51
C THR A 350 8.65 27.43 2.84
N LEU A 351 8.68 27.50 1.50
CA LEU A 351 8.46 28.75 0.76
C LEU A 351 7.02 29.25 0.87
N ARG A 352 6.05 28.34 0.70
CA ARG A 352 4.63 28.65 0.87
C ARG A 352 4.31 29.18 2.27
N LYS A 353 5.03 28.73 3.31
CA LYS A 353 4.95 29.31 4.66
C LYS A 353 5.18 30.82 4.68
N LYS A 354 6.35 31.22 4.17
CA LYS A 354 6.84 32.60 4.29
C LYS A 354 5.85 33.56 3.64
N ASN A 355 5.34 33.18 2.47
CA ASN A 355 4.35 33.98 1.75
C ASN A 355 3.00 34.10 2.46
N LYS A 356 2.63 33.13 3.32
CA LYS A 356 1.35 33.12 4.05
C LYS A 356 1.41 33.87 5.38
N TYR A 357 2.53 33.83 6.10
CA TYR A 357 2.60 34.27 7.51
C TYR A 357 3.60 35.40 7.78
N ASP A 358 4.52 35.70 6.87
CA ASP A 358 5.53 36.76 7.06
C ASP A 358 5.28 37.91 6.07
N GLU A 359 4.43 38.88 6.46
CA GLU A 359 4.36 40.18 5.77
C GLU A 359 5.61 41.02 6.11
N GLY A 360 6.65 41.00 5.25
CA GLY A 360 7.51 42.19 5.11
C GLY A 360 9.03 42.09 5.28
N HIS A 361 9.68 40.93 5.17
CA HIS A 361 11.15 40.91 5.08
C HIS A 361 11.66 40.14 3.86
N GLU A 362 12.12 40.91 2.86
CA GLU A 362 12.96 40.47 1.74
C GLU A 362 14.24 39.82 2.27
N THR A 363 14.17 38.52 2.56
CA THR A 363 15.36 37.66 2.62
C THR A 363 15.31 36.75 1.41
N SER A 364 16.49 36.48 0.83
CA SER A 364 16.61 35.71 -0.40
C SER A 364 15.78 34.41 -0.36
N PRO A 365 15.19 33.97 -1.48
CA PRO A 365 14.31 32.79 -1.52
C PRO A 365 14.96 31.45 -1.11
N GLN A 366 16.23 31.43 -0.73
CA GLN A 366 17.02 30.19 -0.60
C GLN A 366 17.38 29.81 0.85
N GLU A 367 17.12 30.64 1.85
CA GLU A 367 17.53 30.33 3.24
C GLU A 367 16.36 30.04 4.18
N LEU A 368 16.33 28.81 4.72
CA LEU A 368 15.47 28.42 5.84
C LEU A 368 15.79 29.28 7.07
N THR A 369 14.76 29.83 7.74
CA THR A 369 15.00 30.57 8.99
C THR A 369 15.49 29.62 10.08
N LYS A 370 16.25 30.13 11.05
CA LYS A 370 16.70 29.33 12.21
C LYS A 370 15.52 28.72 12.99
N ALA A 371 14.37 29.40 13.02
CA ALA A 371 13.15 28.91 13.66
C ALA A 371 12.53 27.74 12.88
N ASP A 372 12.40 27.87 11.55
CA ASP A 372 11.88 26.81 10.67
C ASP A 372 12.72 25.55 10.77
N ARG A 373 14.04 25.72 10.76
CA ARG A 373 14.99 24.63 10.94
C ARG A 373 14.72 23.85 12.23
N LYS A 374 14.56 24.56 13.35
CA LYS A 374 14.33 23.95 14.66
C LYS A 374 13.04 23.13 14.67
N ILE A 375 11.96 23.65 14.10
CA ILE A 375 10.66 22.96 14.07
C ILE A 375 10.72 21.72 13.17
N LEU A 376 11.29 21.83 11.96
CA LEU A 376 11.45 20.68 11.06
C LEU A 376 12.31 19.57 11.67
N LEU A 377 13.34 19.91 12.44
CA LEU A 377 14.15 18.91 13.15
C LEU A 377 13.37 18.22 14.28
N LYS A 378 12.56 18.96 15.04
CA LYS A 378 11.67 18.35 16.03
C LYS A 378 10.62 17.42 15.37
N LEU A 379 10.06 17.83 14.22
CA LEU A 379 9.14 16.99 13.44
C LEU A 379 9.85 15.73 12.89
N GLY A 380 11.08 15.86 12.41
CA GLY A 380 11.87 14.71 11.97
C GLY A 380 12.24 13.76 13.12
N ARG A 381 12.47 14.29 14.33
CA ARG A 381 12.63 13.48 15.55
C ARG A 381 11.36 12.69 15.86
N LEU A 382 10.20 13.36 15.89
CA LEU A 382 8.89 12.72 16.08
C LEU A 382 8.67 11.61 15.04
N ALA A 383 8.96 11.92 13.77
CA ALA A 383 8.85 10.99 12.66
C ALA A 383 9.69 9.72 12.87
N PHE A 384 10.96 9.89 13.25
CA PHE A 384 11.90 8.79 13.50
C PHE A 384 11.48 7.92 14.69
N GLU A 385 11.20 8.53 15.86
CA GLU A 385 10.82 7.79 17.07
C GLU A 385 9.55 6.96 16.87
N HIS A 386 8.59 7.47 16.10
CA HIS A 386 7.36 6.75 15.81
C HIS A 386 7.47 5.78 14.63
N LEU A 387 8.39 6.01 13.69
CA LEU A 387 8.71 5.04 12.64
C LEU A 387 9.28 3.76 13.28
N GLU A 388 10.15 3.88 14.29
CA GLU A 388 10.68 2.73 15.04
C GLU A 388 9.59 1.99 15.84
N LYS A 389 8.59 2.73 16.36
CA LYS A 389 7.44 2.15 17.08
C LYS A 389 6.35 1.59 16.15
N GLY A 390 6.40 1.86 14.85
CA GLY A 390 5.34 1.51 13.89
C GLY A 390 4.06 2.34 14.05
N ASN A 391 4.14 3.51 14.66
CA ASN A 391 3.01 4.40 14.93
C ASN A 391 2.83 5.42 13.79
N ILE A 392 1.57 5.68 13.43
CA ILE A 392 1.19 6.64 12.35
C ILE A 392 0.37 7.80 12.90
N LEU A 393 -0.27 7.61 14.06
CA LEU A 393 -1.02 8.65 14.78
C LEU A 393 -0.24 9.11 16.01
N PHE A 394 -0.25 10.42 16.23
CA PHE A 394 0.38 11.14 17.34
C PHE A 394 -0.67 11.93 18.12
N TYR A 395 -0.46 12.03 19.42
CA TYR A 395 -1.31 12.74 20.36
C TYR A 395 -0.52 13.91 20.94
N GLN A 396 -1.21 14.84 21.60
CA GLN A 396 -0.56 16.01 22.18
C GLN A 396 0.66 15.66 23.04
N ASP A 397 0.56 14.62 23.88
CA ASP A 397 1.66 14.13 24.71
C ASP A 397 2.90 13.73 23.87
N ASP A 398 2.70 13.13 22.69
CA ASP A 398 3.79 12.73 21.78
C ASP A 398 4.52 13.96 21.21
N LEU A 399 3.79 15.05 20.91
CA LEU A 399 4.38 16.31 20.46
C LEU A 399 5.18 16.99 21.58
N GLU A 400 4.62 17.02 22.79
CA GLU A 400 5.24 17.63 23.97
C GLU A 400 6.56 16.91 24.33
N LEU A 401 6.62 15.59 24.23
CA LEU A 401 7.84 14.80 24.41
C LEU A 401 8.96 15.17 23.41
N CYS A 402 8.59 15.58 22.20
CA CYS A 402 9.52 16.08 21.19
C CYS A 402 9.80 17.58 21.34
N GLY A 403 9.21 18.25 22.34
CA GLY A 403 9.30 19.68 22.57
C GLY A 403 8.60 20.52 21.50
N LEU A 404 7.63 19.97 20.77
CA LEU A 404 6.79 20.69 19.82
C LEU A 404 5.58 21.27 20.55
N ASP A 405 5.40 22.58 20.46
CA ASP A 405 4.13 23.19 20.86
C ASP A 405 3.06 22.90 19.79
N VAL A 406 1.82 22.71 20.21
CA VAL A 406 0.65 22.56 19.34
C VAL A 406 0.51 23.76 18.41
N THR A 407 0.82 24.98 18.87
CA THR A 407 0.77 26.16 18.01
C THR A 407 1.87 26.13 16.94
N GLU A 408 3.11 25.80 17.31
CA GLU A 408 4.24 25.61 16.37
C GLU A 408 3.92 24.52 15.33
N ALA A 409 3.38 23.39 15.79
CA ALA A 409 2.96 22.28 14.94
C ALA A 409 1.76 22.65 14.04
N SER A 410 0.89 23.57 14.47
CA SER A 410 -0.26 24.07 13.70
C SER A 410 0.09 25.17 12.69
N VAL A 411 1.07 26.03 13.00
CA VAL A 411 1.61 27.02 12.05
C VAL A 411 2.43 26.31 10.99
N PHE A 412 3.22 25.31 11.39
CA PHE A 412 3.69 24.34 10.43
C PHE A 412 2.52 23.58 9.83
N SER A 413 1.41 23.25 10.48
CA SER A 413 0.21 22.69 9.82
C SER A 413 -0.51 23.61 8.81
N GLY A 414 -0.08 24.85 8.55
CA GLY A 414 -0.46 25.65 7.36
C GLY A 414 0.50 25.51 6.17
N VAL A 415 1.70 25.01 6.47
CA VAL A 415 2.82 24.54 5.62
C VAL A 415 2.82 23.00 5.50
N CYS A 416 2.06 22.40 6.40
CA CYS A 416 1.93 21.01 6.77
C CYS A 416 0.44 20.67 6.86
N THR A 417 -0.47 21.46 6.30
CA THR A 417 -1.76 20.92 5.82
C THR A 417 -1.48 19.78 4.83
N GLU A 418 -0.29 19.81 4.24
CA GLU A 418 0.27 18.91 3.24
C GLU A 418 1.30 17.89 3.84
N ILE A 419 1.73 18.05 5.10
CA ILE A 419 2.75 17.17 5.74
C ILE A 419 2.26 16.57 7.06
N PHE A 420 1.55 17.32 7.91
CA PHE A 420 1.18 16.99 9.29
C PHE A 420 -0.25 17.48 9.59
N LYS A 421 -1.22 16.57 9.51
CA LYS A 421 -2.66 16.87 9.59
C LYS A 421 -3.11 16.96 11.05
N ARG A 422 -3.66 18.10 11.47
CA ARG A 422 -4.45 18.23 12.70
C ARG A 422 -5.91 17.96 12.36
N GLU A 423 -6.48 16.91 12.93
CA GLU A 423 -7.92 16.67 12.83
C GLU A 423 -8.60 17.10 14.12
N ASN A 424 -9.44 18.13 14.02
CA ASN A 424 -10.42 18.43 15.06
C ASN A 424 -11.59 17.47 14.85
N VAL A 425 -11.57 16.36 15.56
CA VAL A 425 -12.72 15.46 15.62
C VAL A 425 -13.81 16.11 16.48
N PHE A 426 -15.06 15.67 16.32
CA PHE A 426 -16.26 16.03 17.11
C PHE A 426 -16.04 16.25 18.63
N PHE A 427 -14.97 15.69 19.22
CA PHE A 427 -14.64 15.76 20.65
C PHE A 427 -13.65 16.85 21.08
N GLN A 428 -13.27 17.79 20.20
CA GLN A 428 -12.31 18.87 20.50
C GLN A 428 -10.90 18.41 20.94
N LYS A 429 -10.60 17.11 20.86
CA LYS A 429 -9.25 16.56 21.09
C LYS A 429 -8.52 16.43 19.75
N PRO A 430 -7.38 17.12 19.56
CA PRO A 430 -6.64 17.04 18.32
C PRO A 430 -5.90 15.71 18.21
N VAL A 431 -6.00 15.06 17.05
CA VAL A 431 -5.12 13.96 16.63
C VAL A 431 -4.23 14.47 15.51
N TYR A 432 -2.99 14.01 15.51
CA TYR A 432 -1.99 14.40 14.52
C TYR A 432 -1.48 13.18 13.75
N CYS A 433 -1.23 13.34 12.46
CA CYS A 433 -0.58 12.32 11.64
C CYS A 433 0.22 12.98 10.52
N PHE A 434 1.21 12.29 9.96
CA PHE A 434 1.76 12.73 8.68
C PHE A 434 0.71 12.50 7.57
N VAL A 435 0.72 13.33 6.53
CA VAL A 435 -0.19 13.14 5.38
C VAL A 435 0.03 11.79 4.71
N HIS A 436 1.27 11.31 4.74
CA HIS A 436 1.63 10.00 4.22
C HIS A 436 2.84 9.41 4.95
N LEU A 437 2.94 8.07 4.99
CA LEU A 437 4.07 7.38 5.64
C LEU A 437 5.40 7.69 4.97
N SER A 438 5.43 7.82 3.64
CA SER A 438 6.64 8.25 2.91
C SER A 438 7.18 9.61 3.37
N ILE A 439 6.31 10.55 3.79
CA ILE A 439 6.72 11.85 4.32
C ILE A 439 7.33 11.68 5.71
N GLN A 440 6.76 10.80 6.54
CA GLN A 440 7.34 10.42 7.83
C GLN A 440 8.73 9.79 7.65
N GLU A 441 8.88 8.82 6.74
CA GLU A 441 10.18 8.19 6.43
C GLU A 441 11.20 9.21 5.91
N PHE A 442 10.78 10.15 5.06
CA PHE A 442 11.66 11.20 4.56
C PHE A 442 12.14 12.15 5.67
N LEU A 443 11.23 12.65 6.51
CA LEU A 443 11.61 13.54 7.62
C LEU A 443 12.45 12.83 8.67
N ALA A 444 12.19 11.54 8.92
CA ALA A 444 13.05 10.70 9.75
C ALA A 444 14.47 10.60 9.16
N ALA A 445 14.61 10.42 7.85
CA ALA A 445 15.90 10.37 7.17
C ALA A 445 16.65 11.71 7.26
N VAL A 446 15.96 12.83 7.06
CA VAL A 446 16.51 14.19 7.24
C VAL A 446 17.03 14.39 8.66
N TYR A 447 16.26 13.98 9.68
CA TYR A 447 16.66 14.07 11.08
C TYR A 447 17.89 13.21 11.38
N MET A 448 17.90 11.96 10.94
CA MET A 448 19.02 11.05 11.18
C MET A 448 20.31 11.54 10.52
N LEU A 449 20.22 12.08 9.31
CA LEU A 449 21.38 12.68 8.65
C LEU A 449 21.84 13.96 9.37
N HIS A 450 20.92 14.80 9.85
CA HIS A 450 21.26 15.95 10.69
C HIS A 450 21.97 15.56 11.99
N CYS A 451 21.55 14.49 12.65
CA CYS A 451 22.20 13.98 13.85
C CYS A 451 23.63 13.49 13.59
N LEU A 452 23.91 12.99 12.39
CA LEU A 452 25.25 12.55 11.98
C LEU A 452 26.18 13.74 11.69
N THR A 453 25.66 14.82 11.10
CA THR A 453 26.45 15.98 10.66
C THR A 453 26.62 17.06 11.72
N SER A 454 25.63 17.21 12.61
CA SER A 454 25.70 18.17 13.70
C SER A 454 26.77 17.71 14.70
N LYS A 455 27.69 18.61 15.07
CA LYS A 455 28.78 18.34 16.03
C LYS A 455 28.30 18.04 17.47
N ASN A 456 27.01 17.77 17.67
CA ASN A 456 26.46 17.37 18.96
C ASN A 456 26.91 15.92 19.25
N ARG A 457 27.86 15.80 20.17
CA ARG A 457 28.63 14.58 20.48
C ARG A 457 27.82 13.41 21.09
N GLU A 458 26.49 13.53 21.19
CA GLU A 458 25.64 12.59 21.94
C GLU A 458 25.01 11.46 21.12
N CYS A 459 24.74 11.60 19.82
CA CYS A 459 23.90 10.60 19.13
C CYS A 459 24.63 9.57 18.26
N ILE A 460 25.58 9.93 17.37
CA ILE A 460 26.22 8.94 16.47
C ILE A 460 27.69 9.33 16.17
N LYS A 461 28.67 8.56 16.67
CA LYS A 461 30.11 8.74 16.35
C LYS A 461 30.57 7.71 15.30
N THR A 462 30.04 7.78 14.09
CA THR A 462 30.46 6.92 12.97
C THR A 462 30.64 7.74 11.71
N SER A 463 31.44 7.26 10.75
CA SER A 463 31.52 7.89 9.43
C SER A 463 30.23 7.64 8.62
N LEU A 464 29.97 8.51 7.64
CA LEU A 464 28.77 8.45 6.80
C LEU A 464 28.64 7.11 6.06
N ASP A 465 29.74 6.63 5.48
CA ASP A 465 29.79 5.35 4.77
C ASP A 465 29.44 4.15 5.66
N VAL A 466 29.94 4.14 6.90
CA VAL A 466 29.65 3.08 7.88
C VAL A 466 28.20 3.17 8.36
N PHE A 467 27.69 4.39 8.59
CA PHE A 467 26.30 4.60 8.99
C PHE A 467 25.32 4.12 7.92
N LEU A 468 25.52 4.57 6.67
CA LEU A 468 24.65 4.20 5.55
C LEU A 468 24.69 2.70 5.27
N LYS A 469 25.86 2.07 5.35
CA LYS A 469 25.99 0.61 5.23
C LYS A 469 25.15 -0.12 6.28
N LYS A 470 25.29 0.23 7.56
CA LYS A 470 24.52 -0.38 8.66
C LYS A 470 23.02 -0.14 8.56
N ALA A 471 22.61 1.06 8.10
CA ALA A 471 21.20 1.36 7.88
C ALA A 471 20.61 0.47 6.79
N THR A 472 21.34 0.27 5.68
CA THR A 472 20.93 -0.64 4.61
C THR A 472 20.87 -2.08 5.09
N GLU A 473 21.88 -2.58 5.82
CA GLU A 473 21.87 -3.92 6.43
C GLU A 473 20.62 -4.13 7.32
N LYS A 474 20.34 -3.20 8.24
CA LYS A 474 19.14 -3.25 9.11
C LYS A 474 17.84 -3.28 8.30
N SER A 475 17.77 -2.53 7.21
CA SER A 475 16.59 -2.54 6.32
C SER A 475 16.45 -3.88 5.60
N LEU A 476 17.53 -4.46 5.09
CA LEU A 476 17.49 -5.73 4.38
C LEU A 476 17.09 -6.91 5.27
N CYS A 477 17.45 -6.88 6.56
CA CYS A 477 16.98 -7.85 7.57
C CYS A 477 15.49 -7.69 7.95
N SER A 478 14.83 -6.59 7.58
CA SER A 478 13.41 -6.39 7.88
C SER A 478 12.52 -7.26 6.99
N ARG A 479 11.66 -8.08 7.62
CA ARG A 479 10.76 -9.01 6.92
C ARG A 479 9.73 -8.33 6.02
N ASN A 480 9.23 -7.15 6.40
CA ASN A 480 8.13 -6.46 5.70
C ASN A 480 8.60 -5.25 4.87
N GLY A 481 9.88 -4.90 4.97
CA GLY A 481 10.48 -3.82 4.19
C GLY A 481 10.13 -2.40 4.60
N ASN A 482 9.60 -2.21 5.81
CA ASN A 482 9.22 -0.93 6.39
C ASN A 482 10.33 0.15 6.47
N LEU A 483 11.59 -0.18 6.20
CA LEU A 483 12.72 0.76 6.21
C LEU A 483 13.33 0.99 4.81
N ASP A 484 12.75 0.44 3.74
CA ASP A 484 13.30 0.57 2.39
C ASP A 484 13.37 2.00 1.93
N LEU A 485 12.25 2.72 2.06
CA LEU A 485 12.13 4.07 1.55
C LEU A 485 12.90 5.05 2.44
N PHE A 486 12.87 4.86 3.76
CA PHE A 486 13.78 5.51 4.70
C PHE A 486 15.27 5.39 4.27
N VAL A 487 15.76 4.20 3.96
CA VAL A 487 17.15 3.99 3.54
C VAL A 487 17.44 4.59 2.16
N ARG A 488 16.50 4.50 1.20
CA ARG A 488 16.60 5.18 -0.10
C ARG A 488 16.80 6.69 0.09
N PHE A 489 16.00 7.30 0.96
CA PHE A 489 16.13 8.72 1.29
C PHE A 489 17.44 9.07 1.97
N LEU A 490 17.94 8.24 2.91
CA LEU A 490 19.25 8.47 3.53
C LEU A 490 20.37 8.53 2.49
N HIS A 491 20.37 7.58 1.54
CA HIS A 491 21.34 7.56 0.44
C HIS A 491 21.17 8.77 -0.49
N GLY A 492 19.94 9.07 -0.94
CA GLY A 492 19.71 10.24 -1.81
C GLY A 492 20.04 11.59 -1.16
N LEU A 493 19.82 11.73 0.15
CA LEU A 493 20.15 12.94 0.93
C LEU A 493 21.67 13.07 1.14
N SER A 494 22.44 12.00 0.94
CA SER A 494 23.90 12.05 0.98
C SER A 494 24.52 12.70 -0.27
N VAL A 495 23.74 12.85 -1.35
CA VAL A 495 24.18 13.48 -2.61
C VAL A 495 24.26 15.00 -2.45
N GLU A 496 25.31 15.60 -3.00
CA GLU A 496 25.57 17.03 -2.91
C GLU A 496 24.38 17.90 -3.40
N SER A 497 23.73 17.53 -4.50
CA SER A 497 22.56 18.26 -5.01
C SER A 497 21.42 18.38 -3.99
N ASN A 498 21.11 17.29 -3.27
CA ASN A 498 20.08 17.29 -2.24
C ASN A 498 20.58 17.98 -0.96
N GLN A 499 21.86 17.87 -0.63
CA GLN A 499 22.45 18.62 0.48
C GLN A 499 22.47 20.12 0.22
N ARG A 500 22.57 20.59 -1.03
CA ARG A 500 22.46 22.02 -1.36
C ARG A 500 21.03 22.51 -1.11
N ILE A 501 20.02 21.75 -1.54
CA ILE A 501 18.60 22.04 -1.28
C ILE A 501 18.31 22.04 0.23
N MET A 502 18.85 21.03 0.94
CA MET A 502 18.60 20.78 2.36
C MET A 502 19.65 21.38 3.29
N GLY A 503 20.56 22.22 2.78
CA GLY A 503 21.77 22.65 3.48
C GLY A 503 21.48 23.41 4.76
N GLY A 504 20.37 24.17 4.77
CA GLY A 504 19.86 24.85 5.97
C GLY A 504 19.46 23.89 7.10
N LEU A 505 19.08 22.64 6.79
CA LEU A 505 18.64 21.62 7.75
C LEU A 505 19.77 20.66 8.12
N ILE A 506 20.33 19.96 7.14
CA ILE A 506 21.27 18.86 7.34
C ILE A 506 22.70 19.39 7.59
N GLY A 507 23.00 20.65 7.24
CA GLY A 507 24.37 21.19 7.28
C GLY A 507 25.20 20.68 6.10
N GLN A 508 26.18 21.48 5.66
CA GLN A 508 27.07 21.07 4.57
C GLN A 508 28.03 19.99 5.07
N MET A 509 27.91 18.78 4.52
CA MET A 509 28.99 17.80 4.61
C MET A 509 30.03 18.15 3.55
N THR A 510 31.28 18.30 3.95
CA THR A 510 32.40 18.16 3.00
C THR A 510 32.52 16.69 2.65
N ASN A 511 31.61 16.18 1.83
CA ASN A 511 31.69 14.83 1.30
C ASN A 511 32.88 14.79 0.34
N SER A 512 34.03 14.30 0.81
CA SER A 512 35.14 14.02 -0.09
C SER A 512 34.68 13.05 -1.17
N SER A 513 35.24 13.17 -2.38
CA SER A 513 35.05 12.19 -3.45
C SER A 513 35.24 10.75 -2.93
N ASP A 514 36.21 10.56 -2.03
CA ASP A 514 36.50 9.29 -1.36
C ASP A 514 35.32 8.75 -0.54
N THR A 515 34.54 9.61 0.14
CA THR A 515 33.40 9.18 0.96
C THR A 515 32.25 8.70 0.08
N VAL A 516 31.95 9.42 -1.00
CA VAL A 516 30.93 9.01 -1.98
C VAL A 516 31.34 7.69 -2.64
N GLN A 517 32.60 7.55 -3.03
CA GLN A 517 33.11 6.30 -3.61
C GLN A 517 33.01 5.12 -2.63
N LYS A 518 33.30 5.33 -1.34
CA LYS A 518 33.12 4.30 -0.31
C LYS A 518 31.66 3.89 -0.14
N VAL A 519 30.72 4.84 -0.13
CA VAL A 519 29.28 4.55 -0.07
C VAL A 519 28.85 3.72 -1.28
N THR A 520 29.26 4.13 -2.48
CA THR A 520 28.99 3.41 -3.73
C THR A 520 29.57 1.99 -3.71
N ASN A 521 30.82 1.83 -3.29
CA ASN A 521 31.47 0.51 -3.21
C ASN A 521 30.78 -0.37 -2.18
N ASN A 522 30.41 0.17 -1.01
CA ASN A 522 29.67 -0.56 0.02
C ASN A 522 28.34 -1.12 -0.52
N LEU A 523 27.62 -0.37 -1.37
CA LEU A 523 26.40 -0.85 -2.02
C LEU A 523 26.69 -1.90 -3.11
N LYS A 524 27.71 -1.70 -3.94
CA LYS A 524 28.09 -2.62 -5.03
C LYS A 524 28.61 -3.96 -4.51
N GLU A 525 29.29 -3.95 -3.37
CA GLU A 525 29.86 -5.14 -2.70
C GLU A 525 28.88 -5.76 -1.68
N MET A 526 27.68 -5.20 -1.52
CA MET A 526 26.74 -5.66 -0.50
C MET A 526 26.19 -7.05 -0.85
N ASN A 527 26.59 -8.02 -0.03
CA ASN A 527 26.06 -9.35 -0.05
C ASN A 527 25.91 -9.87 1.38
N THR A 528 24.72 -10.36 1.72
CA THR A 528 24.49 -11.04 3.00
C THR A 528 23.55 -12.22 2.76
N ASP A 529 23.92 -13.38 3.27
CA ASP A 529 23.29 -14.67 2.94
C ASP A 529 21.80 -14.79 3.38
N ASP A 530 21.31 -13.88 4.23
CA ASP A 530 19.94 -13.89 4.78
C ASP A 530 18.97 -12.91 4.08
N ILE A 531 19.32 -12.32 2.94
CA ILE A 531 18.48 -11.33 2.24
C ILE A 531 17.47 -12.03 1.34
N SER A 532 16.19 -11.64 1.44
CA SER A 532 15.20 -12.10 0.46
C SER A 532 15.53 -11.54 -0.94
N PRO A 533 15.45 -12.34 -2.01
CA PRO A 533 15.70 -11.89 -3.38
C PRO A 533 14.96 -10.59 -3.78
N GLU A 534 13.77 -10.36 -3.26
CA GLU A 534 12.96 -9.16 -3.49
C GLU A 534 13.45 -7.93 -2.72
N ARG A 535 14.27 -8.11 -1.69
CA ARG A 535 14.91 -7.03 -0.93
C ARG A 535 16.18 -6.56 -1.62
N SER A 536 16.88 -7.44 -2.35
CA SER A 536 18.17 -7.12 -2.98
C SER A 536 18.05 -5.98 -4.01
N ILE A 537 16.91 -5.85 -4.70
CA ILE A 537 16.61 -4.73 -5.61
C ILE A 537 16.69 -3.38 -4.88
N ASN A 538 16.39 -3.33 -3.57
CA ASN A 538 16.50 -2.10 -2.79
C ASN A 538 17.93 -1.54 -2.76
N ILE A 539 18.96 -2.40 -2.87
CA ILE A 539 20.35 -1.98 -3.00
C ILE A 539 20.54 -1.20 -4.30
N PHE A 540 19.99 -1.71 -5.40
CA PHE A 540 20.03 -1.02 -6.70
C PHE A 540 19.24 0.30 -6.68
N HIS A 541 18.09 0.35 -6.01
CA HIS A 541 17.37 1.62 -5.82
C HIS A 541 18.20 2.65 -5.05
N CYS A 542 18.96 2.23 -4.03
CA CYS A 542 19.87 3.14 -3.33
C CYS A 542 20.96 3.69 -4.27
N LEU A 543 21.50 2.87 -5.19
CA LEU A 543 22.43 3.32 -6.23
C LEU A 543 21.79 4.38 -7.15
N MET A 544 20.52 4.18 -7.54
CA MET A 544 19.78 5.15 -8.34
C MET A 544 19.53 6.46 -7.59
N GLU A 545 19.24 6.41 -6.29
CA GLU A 545 19.05 7.60 -5.45
C GLU A 545 20.35 8.41 -5.27
N ILE A 546 21.52 7.74 -5.23
CA ILE A 546 22.82 8.44 -5.25
C ILE A 546 23.24 8.91 -6.64
N LYS A 547 22.41 8.68 -7.67
CA LYS A 547 22.65 9.04 -9.08
C LYS A 547 23.84 8.31 -9.70
N ASP A 548 24.24 7.15 -9.16
CA ASP A 548 25.22 6.26 -9.78
C ASP A 548 24.55 5.41 -10.86
N LEU A 549 24.80 5.74 -12.12
CA LEU A 549 24.24 5.03 -13.28
C LEU A 549 25.20 3.96 -13.83
N SER A 550 26.31 3.65 -13.16
CA SER A 550 27.37 2.81 -13.74
C SER A 550 26.85 1.39 -13.98
N VAL A 551 26.23 0.79 -12.96
CA VAL A 551 25.67 -0.57 -13.05
C VAL A 551 24.53 -0.63 -14.07
N TYR A 552 23.69 0.41 -14.13
CA TYR A 552 22.60 0.50 -15.11
C TYR A 552 23.14 0.52 -16.55
N GLN A 553 24.15 1.34 -16.83
CA GLN A 553 24.80 1.45 -18.14
C GLN A 553 25.50 0.15 -18.54
N GLU A 554 26.20 -0.51 -17.60
CA GLU A 554 26.84 -1.81 -17.82
C GLU A 554 25.83 -2.88 -18.23
N ILE A 555 24.66 -2.93 -17.59
CA ILE A 555 23.59 -3.86 -17.94
C ILE A 555 22.92 -3.49 -19.27
N GLN A 556 22.69 -2.21 -19.56
CA GLN A 556 22.20 -1.79 -20.88
C GLN A 556 23.14 -2.21 -22.01
N GLN A 557 24.45 -2.10 -21.81
CA GLN A 557 25.44 -2.58 -22.78
C GLN A 557 25.44 -4.12 -22.88
N PHE A 558 25.35 -4.82 -21.74
CA PHE A 558 25.22 -6.28 -21.70
C PHE A 558 23.99 -6.77 -22.48
N LEU A 559 22.83 -6.14 -22.29
CA LEU A 559 21.61 -6.48 -23.02
C LEU A 559 21.72 -6.22 -24.53
N LYS A 560 22.58 -5.29 -24.98
CA LYS A 560 22.84 -5.06 -26.42
C LYS A 560 23.91 -5.98 -27.01
N SER A 561 24.66 -6.70 -26.18
CA SER A 561 25.75 -7.57 -26.64
C SER A 561 25.25 -8.92 -27.15
N GLU A 562 25.96 -9.48 -28.14
CA GLU A 562 25.68 -10.80 -28.71
C GLU A 562 26.20 -11.94 -27.81
N ASN A 563 27.27 -11.71 -27.01
CA ASN A 563 27.94 -12.72 -26.19
C ASN A 563 27.45 -12.76 -24.72
N ARG A 564 26.13 -12.81 -24.51
CA ARG A 564 25.53 -12.72 -23.16
C ARG A 564 25.90 -13.87 -22.22
N SER A 565 26.09 -15.07 -22.76
CA SER A 565 26.38 -16.29 -21.98
C SER A 565 27.83 -16.36 -21.48
N GLU A 566 28.76 -15.64 -22.11
CA GLU A 566 30.18 -15.68 -21.77
C GLU A 566 30.54 -14.71 -20.63
N LYS A 567 29.85 -13.57 -20.56
CA LYS A 567 30.15 -12.52 -19.58
C LYS A 567 29.56 -12.87 -18.20
N LYS A 568 30.45 -13.00 -17.21
CA LYS A 568 30.04 -13.22 -15.82
C LYS A 568 29.38 -11.96 -15.24
N LEU A 569 28.15 -12.08 -14.75
CA LEU A 569 27.43 -11.04 -14.03
C LEU A 569 27.72 -11.12 -12.53
N SER A 570 27.97 -9.96 -11.91
CA SER A 570 27.98 -9.80 -10.45
C SER A 570 26.57 -9.80 -9.86
N GLU A 571 26.45 -9.98 -8.56
CA GLU A 571 25.16 -10.02 -7.85
C GLU A 571 24.38 -8.70 -7.91
N ILE A 572 25.08 -7.55 -7.87
CA ILE A 572 24.44 -6.24 -8.05
C ILE A 572 24.00 -6.02 -9.49
N GLN A 573 24.78 -6.52 -10.46
CA GLN A 573 24.40 -6.53 -11.88
C GLN A 573 23.16 -7.41 -12.12
N CYS A 574 23.04 -8.54 -11.43
CA CYS A 574 21.82 -9.35 -11.42
C CYS A 574 20.63 -8.59 -10.83
N SER A 575 20.81 -7.85 -9.72
CA SER A 575 19.75 -7.01 -9.15
C SER A 575 19.30 -5.90 -10.10
N ALA A 576 20.25 -5.26 -10.79
CA ALA A 576 19.99 -4.23 -11.78
C ALA A 576 19.28 -4.81 -13.02
N LEU A 577 19.71 -5.97 -13.50
CA LEU A 577 19.04 -6.70 -14.58
C LEU A 577 17.63 -7.10 -14.18
N ALA A 578 17.45 -7.60 -12.96
CA ALA A 578 16.13 -7.95 -12.44
C ALA A 578 15.21 -6.74 -12.39
N TYR A 579 15.70 -5.61 -11.87
CA TYR A 579 15.00 -4.34 -11.94
C TYR A 579 14.64 -3.97 -13.39
N MET A 580 15.58 -4.00 -14.32
CA MET A 580 15.32 -3.60 -15.72
C MET A 580 14.28 -4.49 -16.40
N LEU A 581 14.38 -5.82 -16.25
CA LEU A 581 13.42 -6.78 -16.79
C LEU A 581 12.05 -6.65 -16.12
N GLN A 582 12.04 -6.51 -14.79
CA GLN A 582 10.82 -6.29 -14.03
C GLN A 582 10.17 -4.96 -14.42
N MET A 583 10.94 -3.94 -14.79
CA MET A 583 10.47 -2.60 -15.13
C MET A 583 10.12 -2.41 -16.62
N SER A 584 10.51 -3.32 -17.52
CA SER A 584 10.17 -3.32 -18.95
C SER A 584 8.65 -3.23 -19.23
N GLU A 585 8.22 -2.40 -20.17
CA GLU A 585 6.80 -2.33 -20.58
C GLU A 585 6.33 -3.61 -21.27
N GLU A 586 7.22 -4.22 -22.05
CA GLU A 586 6.96 -5.49 -22.71
C GLU A 586 7.19 -6.65 -21.74
N VAL A 587 6.22 -7.57 -21.69
CA VAL A 587 6.34 -8.87 -21.02
C VAL A 587 7.31 -9.73 -21.82
N GLN A 588 8.35 -10.24 -21.15
CA GLN A 588 9.35 -11.09 -21.77
C GLN A 588 8.78 -12.48 -22.08
N ASP A 589 9.08 -13.04 -23.25
CA ASP A 589 8.57 -14.37 -23.61
C ASP A 589 9.22 -15.48 -22.77
N GLU A 590 10.54 -15.41 -22.57
CA GLU A 590 11.31 -16.43 -21.85
C GLU A 590 12.38 -15.78 -20.97
N LEU A 591 12.44 -16.22 -19.71
CA LEU A 591 13.55 -15.98 -18.80
C LEU A 591 14.19 -17.31 -18.44
N ASP A 592 15.31 -17.59 -19.09
CA ASP A 592 16.17 -18.72 -18.79
C ASP A 592 17.34 -18.27 -17.91
N LEU A 593 17.31 -18.65 -16.63
CA LEU A 593 18.33 -18.29 -15.66
C LEU A 593 19.67 -19.00 -15.93
N ASP A 594 19.66 -20.12 -16.65
CA ASP A 594 20.89 -20.84 -16.99
C ASP A 594 21.69 -20.15 -18.10
N LYS A 595 21.04 -19.28 -18.89
CA LYS A 595 21.74 -18.44 -19.89
C LYS A 595 22.60 -17.34 -19.28
N TYR A 596 22.42 -17.02 -17.99
CA TYR A 596 23.20 -16.00 -17.29
C TYR A 596 24.34 -16.61 -16.47
N ASN A 597 25.58 -16.33 -16.88
CA ASN A 597 26.76 -16.73 -16.14
C ASN A 597 26.90 -15.91 -14.84
N THR A 598 26.50 -16.44 -13.69
CA THR A 598 26.58 -15.76 -12.38
C THR A 598 26.63 -16.75 -11.21
N THR A 599 26.83 -16.26 -9.99
CA THR A 599 26.83 -17.07 -8.76
C THR A 599 25.41 -17.55 -8.43
N VAL A 600 25.27 -18.51 -7.50
CA VAL A 600 23.96 -18.94 -6.99
C VAL A 600 23.17 -17.76 -6.44
N GLU A 601 23.82 -16.90 -5.65
CA GLU A 601 23.22 -15.66 -5.14
C GLU A 601 22.83 -14.69 -6.27
N GLY A 602 23.66 -14.55 -7.30
CA GLY A 602 23.30 -13.76 -8.48
C GLY A 602 22.03 -14.27 -9.17
N ARG A 603 21.87 -15.59 -9.27
CA ARG A 603 20.63 -16.21 -9.82
C ARG A 603 19.43 -15.93 -8.93
N LEU A 604 19.59 -16.02 -7.60
CA LEU A 604 18.54 -15.66 -6.66
C LEU A 604 18.10 -14.20 -6.86
N ARG A 605 19.03 -13.27 -7.04
CA ARG A 605 18.72 -11.86 -7.29
C ARG A 605 18.01 -11.59 -8.63
N LEU A 606 17.96 -12.56 -9.54
CA LEU A 606 17.15 -12.50 -10.77
C LEU A 606 15.70 -12.94 -10.57
N ILE A 607 15.35 -13.58 -9.45
CA ILE A 607 13.98 -14.05 -9.16
C ILE A 607 12.92 -12.96 -9.37
N PRO A 608 13.11 -11.70 -8.92
CA PRO A 608 12.09 -10.67 -9.15
C PRO A 608 11.75 -10.41 -10.63
N ALA A 609 12.68 -10.70 -11.56
CA ALA A 609 12.47 -10.55 -13.00
C ALA A 609 11.37 -11.50 -13.53
N MET A 610 11.22 -12.67 -12.90
CA MET A 610 10.27 -13.72 -13.30
C MET A 610 8.82 -13.21 -13.35
N ARG A 611 8.48 -12.15 -12.58
CA ARG A 611 7.16 -11.52 -12.57
C ARG A 611 6.72 -10.91 -13.89
N ASN A 612 7.65 -10.62 -14.79
CA ASN A 612 7.36 -10.00 -16.09
C ASN A 612 7.70 -10.95 -17.25
N CYS A 613 7.63 -12.27 -17.01
CA CYS A 613 8.04 -13.31 -17.95
C CYS A 613 6.93 -14.38 -18.13
N LYS A 614 6.69 -14.81 -19.37
CA LYS A 614 5.70 -15.85 -19.70
C LYS A 614 6.22 -17.27 -19.47
N LYS A 615 7.48 -17.51 -19.84
CA LYS A 615 8.15 -18.80 -19.66
C LYS A 615 9.35 -18.60 -18.76
N ILE A 616 9.51 -19.48 -17.79
CA ILE A 616 10.62 -19.41 -16.85
C ILE A 616 11.29 -20.77 -16.79
N SER A 617 12.60 -20.78 -16.99
CA SER A 617 13.45 -21.95 -16.81
C SER A 617 14.67 -21.58 -15.99
N GLY A 618 15.14 -22.50 -15.17
CA GLY A 618 16.40 -22.29 -14.47
C GLY A 618 16.65 -23.25 -13.34
N ASN A 619 17.92 -23.62 -13.16
CA ASN A 619 18.37 -24.37 -12.00
C ASN A 619 18.69 -23.44 -10.81
N PHE A 620 17.99 -23.63 -9.69
CA PHE A 620 18.18 -22.88 -8.44
C PHE A 620 19.09 -23.57 -7.41
N SER A 621 19.66 -24.74 -7.74
CA SER A 621 20.52 -25.63 -6.93
C SER A 621 21.15 -25.01 -5.66
N SER A 622 20.34 -24.92 -4.60
CA SER A 622 20.79 -24.55 -3.25
C SER A 622 19.88 -25.21 -2.20
N GLY A 623 20.48 -25.94 -1.27
CA GLY A 623 19.78 -26.59 -0.15
C GLY A 623 19.26 -25.60 0.92
N TYR A 624 19.54 -24.31 0.78
CA TYR A 624 19.03 -23.23 1.66
C TYR A 624 17.72 -22.62 1.17
N LEU A 625 17.16 -23.17 0.10
CA LEU A 625 15.87 -22.81 -0.41
C LEU A 625 14.77 -23.24 0.58
N ASN A 626 14.44 -22.31 1.46
CA ASN A 626 13.07 -21.96 1.75
C ASN A 626 12.58 -21.16 0.53
N LEU A 627 12.09 -21.83 -0.54
CA LEU A 627 11.43 -21.20 -1.70
C LEU A 627 10.10 -20.53 -1.31
N TYR A 628 10.14 -19.66 -0.31
CA TYR A 628 8.97 -18.96 0.18
C TYR A 628 8.41 -17.96 -0.83
N PRO A 629 9.05 -17.76 -1.99
CA PRO A 629 8.35 -18.13 -3.23
C PRO A 629 9.30 -18.42 -4.41
N VAL A 630 9.28 -19.61 -5.05
CA VAL A 630 9.39 -19.55 -6.52
C VAL A 630 8.09 -18.89 -6.94
N CYS A 631 8.10 -17.56 -7.10
CA CYS A 631 7.02 -16.80 -7.73
C CYS A 631 5.62 -17.10 -7.19
N PHE A 632 5.10 -16.29 -6.26
CA PHE A 632 3.67 -15.96 -6.29
C PHE A 632 3.36 -15.64 -7.75
N CYS A 633 2.66 -16.57 -8.41
CA CYS A 633 2.88 -16.82 -9.82
C CYS A 633 2.72 -15.51 -10.57
N SER A 634 3.76 -15.14 -11.31
CA SER A 634 3.68 -14.12 -12.33
C SER A 634 2.33 -14.27 -13.02
N ASN A 635 1.45 -13.26 -12.95
CA ASN A 635 0.11 -13.34 -13.56
C ASN A 635 0.17 -13.60 -15.08
N VAL A 636 1.37 -13.50 -15.67
CA VAL A 636 1.65 -13.78 -17.07
C VAL A 636 2.33 -15.14 -17.31
N CYS A 637 2.78 -15.88 -16.28
CA CYS A 637 3.55 -17.11 -16.45
C CYS A 637 2.67 -18.30 -16.84
N SER A 638 2.91 -18.82 -18.03
CA SER A 638 2.26 -20.02 -18.57
C SER A 638 3.12 -21.28 -18.43
N LEU A 639 4.46 -21.14 -18.35
CA LEU A 639 5.40 -22.27 -18.29
C LEU A 639 6.43 -22.06 -17.19
N LEU A 640 6.54 -23.03 -16.28
CA LEU A 640 7.52 -23.05 -15.20
C LEU A 640 8.33 -24.35 -15.24
N ARG A 641 9.63 -24.26 -15.54
CA ARG A 641 10.58 -25.37 -15.50
C ARG A 641 11.59 -25.20 -14.36
N LEU A 642 11.51 -26.08 -13.37
CA LEU A 642 12.38 -26.16 -12.19
C LEU A 642 13.14 -27.49 -12.16
N GLU A 643 13.66 -27.90 -13.31
CA GLU A 643 14.42 -29.14 -13.44
C GLU A 643 15.72 -29.08 -12.60
N HIS A 644 16.08 -30.18 -11.92
CA HIS A 644 17.33 -30.30 -11.14
C HIS A 644 17.52 -29.24 -10.02
N CYS A 645 16.44 -28.70 -9.45
CA CYS A 645 16.51 -27.63 -8.45
C CYS A 645 16.78 -28.09 -7.00
N ARG A 646 16.81 -29.41 -6.74
CA ARG A 646 16.96 -29.98 -5.38
C ARG A 646 15.90 -29.44 -4.41
N LEU A 647 14.63 -29.40 -4.85
CA LEU A 647 13.51 -28.93 -4.04
C LEU A 647 13.40 -29.75 -2.75
N SER A 648 13.47 -29.08 -1.59
CA SER A 648 13.14 -29.69 -0.30
C SER A 648 11.63 -29.85 -0.13
N GLU A 649 11.18 -30.67 0.82
CA GLU A 649 9.76 -30.83 1.18
C GLU A 649 9.09 -29.47 1.45
N ASN A 650 9.70 -28.64 2.31
CA ASN A 650 9.20 -27.29 2.62
C ASN A 650 9.14 -26.37 1.38
N SER A 651 10.10 -26.51 0.47
CA SER A 651 10.12 -25.77 -0.79
C SER A 651 9.00 -26.18 -1.73
N CYS A 652 8.70 -27.48 -1.80
CA CYS A 652 7.58 -28.00 -2.57
C CYS A 652 6.24 -27.50 -1.99
N THR A 653 6.08 -27.53 -0.66
CA THR A 653 4.89 -26.97 0.02
C THR A 653 4.68 -25.51 -0.27
N SER A 654 5.77 -24.73 -0.24
CA SER A 654 5.72 -23.30 -0.54
C SER A 654 5.34 -23.05 -2.00
N LEU A 655 5.92 -23.79 -2.96
CA LEU A 655 5.56 -23.72 -4.38
C LEU A 655 4.08 -24.07 -4.60
N VAL A 656 3.61 -25.17 -4.01
CA VAL A 656 2.22 -25.59 -4.15
C VAL A 656 1.26 -24.58 -3.53
N SER A 657 1.59 -23.99 -2.37
CA SER A 657 0.80 -22.91 -1.78
C SER A 657 0.69 -21.73 -2.73
N ALA A 658 1.79 -21.34 -3.39
CA ALA A 658 1.79 -20.27 -4.39
C ALA A 658 0.94 -20.64 -5.63
N LEU A 659 1.00 -21.88 -6.11
CA LEU A 659 0.16 -22.34 -7.22
C LEU A 659 -1.33 -22.34 -6.86
N LYS A 660 -1.69 -22.76 -5.64
CA LYS A 660 -3.07 -22.73 -5.13
C LYS A 660 -3.62 -21.31 -5.02
N SER A 661 -2.76 -20.35 -4.67
CA SER A 661 -3.13 -18.93 -4.59
C SER A 661 -3.49 -18.30 -5.94
N ASN A 662 -2.86 -18.78 -7.01
CA ASN A 662 -3.00 -18.21 -8.35
C ASN A 662 -3.06 -19.30 -9.44
N PRO A 663 -4.16 -20.07 -9.50
CA PRO A 663 -4.25 -21.27 -10.33
C PRO A 663 -4.49 -20.99 -11.83
N SER A 664 -4.65 -19.73 -12.24
CA SER A 664 -5.34 -19.36 -13.49
C SER A 664 -4.48 -19.26 -14.74
N HIS A 665 -3.15 -19.24 -14.63
CA HIS A 665 -2.26 -18.92 -15.76
C HIS A 665 -1.29 -20.03 -16.16
N LEU A 666 -0.88 -20.89 -15.22
CA LEU A 666 0.11 -21.93 -15.48
C LEU A 666 -0.51 -23.09 -16.29
N THR A 667 0.03 -23.34 -17.47
CA THR A 667 -0.36 -24.46 -18.35
C THR A 667 0.69 -25.57 -18.38
N GLU A 668 1.95 -25.26 -18.11
CA GLU A 668 3.04 -26.24 -18.13
C GLU A 668 3.90 -26.15 -16.87
N LEU A 669 4.08 -27.28 -16.19
CA LEU A 669 4.91 -27.39 -14.99
C LEU A 669 5.87 -28.57 -15.14
N ASP A 670 7.16 -28.27 -15.06
CA ASP A 670 8.23 -29.26 -15.15
C ASP A 670 9.05 -29.24 -13.87
N LEU A 671 8.85 -30.26 -13.03
CA LEU A 671 9.60 -30.50 -11.79
C LEU A 671 10.47 -31.74 -11.89
N SER A 672 10.81 -32.16 -13.11
CA SER A 672 11.65 -33.34 -13.34
C SER A 672 13.00 -33.21 -12.61
N CYS A 673 13.57 -34.36 -12.26
CA CYS A 673 14.83 -34.50 -11.56
C CYS A 673 14.89 -33.77 -10.19
N ASN A 674 13.76 -33.71 -9.47
CA ASN A 674 13.68 -33.32 -8.07
C ASN A 674 13.21 -34.49 -7.20
N ASP A 675 13.73 -34.58 -5.97
CA ASP A 675 13.28 -35.55 -4.96
C ASP A 675 12.16 -34.92 -4.11
N LEU A 676 10.93 -34.92 -4.64
CA LEU A 676 9.78 -34.29 -3.99
C LEU A 676 9.23 -35.09 -2.80
N LYS A 677 9.58 -36.38 -2.71
CA LYS A 677 9.00 -37.37 -1.79
C LYS A 677 7.47 -37.49 -1.91
N ASP A 678 6.88 -38.45 -1.20
CA ASP A 678 5.42 -38.66 -1.23
C ASP A 678 4.63 -37.44 -0.70
N THR A 679 5.18 -36.69 0.26
CA THR A 679 4.52 -35.53 0.86
C THR A 679 4.41 -34.35 -0.11
N GLY A 680 5.49 -33.99 -0.80
CA GLY A 680 5.46 -32.93 -1.82
C GLY A 680 4.54 -33.26 -3.00
N VAL A 681 4.54 -34.53 -3.43
CA VAL A 681 3.61 -35.03 -4.47
C VAL A 681 2.15 -34.93 -4.01
N ASN A 682 1.85 -35.31 -2.76
CA ASN A 682 0.50 -35.24 -2.22
C ASN A 682 -0.05 -33.80 -2.19
N GLU A 683 0.80 -32.84 -1.83
CA GLU A 683 0.40 -31.43 -1.83
C GLU A 683 0.13 -30.93 -3.26
N LEU A 684 0.99 -31.27 -4.22
CA LEU A 684 0.79 -30.96 -5.64
C LEU A 684 -0.50 -31.59 -6.17
N CYS A 685 -0.81 -32.82 -5.77
CA CYS A 685 -2.08 -33.48 -6.09
C CYS A 685 -3.28 -32.67 -5.59
N GLY A 686 -3.19 -32.09 -4.39
CA GLY A 686 -4.22 -31.18 -3.87
C GLY A 686 -4.40 -29.91 -4.70
N PHE A 687 -3.35 -29.40 -5.37
CA PHE A 687 -3.46 -28.31 -6.34
C PHE A 687 -4.14 -28.77 -7.64
N LEU A 688 -3.76 -29.93 -8.19
CA LEU A 688 -4.36 -30.48 -9.42
C LEU A 688 -5.87 -30.74 -9.29
N GLN A 689 -6.33 -31.10 -8.08
CA GLN A 689 -7.74 -31.30 -7.77
C GLN A 689 -8.57 -30.00 -7.76
N MET A 690 -7.94 -28.82 -7.71
CA MET A 690 -8.66 -27.56 -7.72
C MET A 690 -9.39 -27.35 -9.06
N PRO A 691 -10.70 -27.02 -9.07
CA PRO A 691 -11.45 -26.79 -10.30
C PRO A 691 -10.85 -25.71 -11.22
N LEU A 692 -10.12 -24.75 -10.63
CA LEU A 692 -9.49 -23.63 -11.34
C LEU A 692 -8.13 -23.98 -11.95
N CYS A 693 -7.57 -25.17 -11.67
CA CYS A 693 -6.28 -25.58 -12.21
C CYS A 693 -6.36 -25.76 -13.73
N LYS A 694 -5.58 -24.99 -14.49
CA LYS A 694 -5.52 -25.06 -15.96
C LYS A 694 -4.32 -25.82 -16.50
N LEU A 695 -3.62 -26.57 -15.66
CA LEU A 695 -2.41 -27.28 -16.04
C LEU A 695 -2.70 -28.33 -17.12
N GLN A 696 -1.95 -28.25 -18.22
CA GLN A 696 -2.06 -29.11 -19.41
C GLN A 696 -0.89 -30.08 -19.51
N THR A 697 0.31 -29.63 -19.13
CA THR A 697 1.53 -30.42 -19.16
C THR A 697 2.14 -30.50 -17.77
N LEU A 698 2.42 -31.72 -17.32
CA LEU A 698 3.09 -31.97 -16.04
C LEU A 698 4.23 -32.96 -16.24
N LYS A 699 5.42 -32.62 -15.74
CA LYS A 699 6.59 -33.52 -15.71
C LYS A 699 7.09 -33.70 -14.28
N LEU A 700 7.26 -34.95 -13.85
CA LEU A 700 7.64 -35.30 -12.48
C LEU A 700 8.67 -36.45 -12.44
N SER A 701 9.50 -36.44 -11.39
CA SER A 701 10.40 -37.54 -11.06
C SER A 701 10.12 -38.11 -9.65
N GLU A 702 10.41 -39.39 -9.49
CA GLU A 702 10.26 -40.31 -8.36
C GLU A 702 8.90 -40.24 -7.63
N LEU A 703 7.94 -41.08 -8.03
CA LEU A 703 6.54 -40.95 -7.59
C LEU A 703 5.84 -42.27 -7.20
N SER A 704 4.97 -42.20 -6.19
CA SER A 704 3.88 -43.17 -5.94
C SER A 704 2.63 -42.79 -6.76
N CYS A 705 2.37 -43.49 -7.87
CA CYS A 705 1.31 -43.15 -8.85
C CYS A 705 -0.13 -43.17 -8.32
N ALA A 706 -0.37 -43.68 -7.11
CA ALA A 706 -1.70 -43.78 -6.54
C ALA A 706 -2.33 -42.39 -6.29
N PHE A 707 -1.58 -41.44 -5.72
CA PHE A 707 -2.10 -40.10 -5.42
C PHE A 707 -2.35 -39.27 -6.68
N LEU A 708 -1.43 -39.35 -7.64
CA LEU A 708 -1.53 -38.63 -8.91
C LEU A 708 -2.72 -39.12 -9.75
N ALA A 709 -2.91 -40.44 -9.86
CA ALA A 709 -4.04 -41.00 -10.60
C ALA A 709 -5.40 -40.58 -10.00
N LEU A 710 -5.50 -40.50 -8.66
CA LEU A 710 -6.71 -40.01 -7.98
C LEU A 710 -6.96 -38.51 -8.26
N ALA A 711 -5.92 -37.68 -8.19
CA ALA A 711 -6.03 -36.26 -8.47
C ALA A 711 -6.49 -35.97 -9.90
N LEU A 712 -5.89 -36.66 -10.88
CA LEU A 712 -6.24 -36.53 -12.30
C LEU A 712 -7.67 -37.02 -12.59
N LYS A 713 -8.16 -38.03 -11.85
CA LYS A 713 -9.56 -38.48 -11.97
C LYS A 713 -10.57 -37.44 -11.48
N PHE A 714 -10.20 -36.62 -10.49
CA PHE A 714 -11.08 -35.58 -9.93
C PHE A 714 -11.19 -34.36 -10.86
N ASN A 715 -10.09 -33.97 -11.53
CA ASN A 715 -10.06 -32.88 -12.49
C ASN A 715 -9.47 -33.30 -13.86
N PRO A 716 -10.16 -34.16 -14.63
CA PRO A 716 -9.62 -34.79 -15.84
C PRO A 716 -9.61 -33.86 -17.07
N SER A 717 -10.23 -32.68 -16.99
CA SER A 717 -10.60 -31.89 -18.17
C SER A 717 -9.49 -31.06 -18.80
N ASN A 718 -8.35 -30.86 -18.13
CA ASN A 718 -7.32 -29.93 -18.58
C ASN A 718 -5.99 -30.60 -18.95
N MET A 719 -5.65 -31.75 -18.36
CA MET A 719 -4.37 -32.43 -18.58
C MET A 719 -4.30 -33.11 -19.96
N THR A 720 -3.30 -32.76 -20.78
CA THR A 720 -3.05 -33.29 -22.13
C THR A 720 -1.73 -34.04 -22.26
N GLU A 721 -0.70 -33.66 -21.50
CA GLU A 721 0.61 -34.32 -21.50
C GLU A 721 1.07 -34.60 -20.06
N LEU A 722 1.42 -35.85 -19.80
CA LEU A 722 1.98 -36.30 -18.53
C LEU A 722 3.28 -37.04 -18.81
N ASP A 723 4.39 -36.49 -18.33
CA ASP A 723 5.72 -37.07 -18.47
C ASP A 723 6.15 -37.64 -17.11
N LEU A 724 6.17 -38.97 -17.01
CA LEU A 724 6.67 -39.71 -15.86
C LEU A 724 7.93 -40.51 -16.26
N GLY A 725 8.64 -40.08 -17.31
CA GLY A 725 9.86 -40.71 -17.75
C GLY A 725 10.90 -40.81 -16.63
N GLN A 726 11.70 -41.88 -16.67
CA GLN A 726 12.75 -42.18 -15.67
C GLN A 726 12.24 -42.50 -14.24
N ASN A 727 10.94 -42.77 -14.07
CA ASN A 727 10.37 -43.26 -12.82
C ASN A 727 10.35 -44.79 -12.73
N ASN A 728 10.62 -45.35 -11.56
CA ASN A 728 10.47 -46.79 -11.30
C ASN A 728 9.01 -47.16 -10.99
N LEU A 729 8.15 -47.07 -12.01
CA LEU A 729 6.73 -47.37 -11.88
C LEU A 729 6.51 -48.89 -11.75
N GLN A 730 6.27 -49.37 -10.52
CA GLN A 730 5.87 -50.77 -10.29
C GLN A 730 4.50 -51.06 -10.90
N ASP A 731 4.18 -52.34 -11.15
CA ASP A 731 2.92 -52.81 -11.76
C ASP A 731 1.66 -52.22 -11.11
N ALA A 732 1.68 -52.03 -9.78
CA ALA A 732 0.58 -51.42 -9.05
C ALA A 732 0.34 -49.96 -9.44
N GLY A 733 1.40 -49.18 -9.68
CA GLY A 733 1.32 -47.80 -10.14
C GLY A 733 0.79 -47.68 -11.56
N VAL A 734 1.24 -48.57 -12.46
CA VAL A 734 0.73 -48.65 -13.84
C VAL A 734 -0.77 -48.97 -13.85
N LYS A 735 -1.21 -49.92 -13.02
CA LYS A 735 -2.63 -50.29 -12.90
C LYS A 735 -3.52 -49.12 -12.47
N GLN A 736 -3.04 -48.26 -11.57
CA GLN A 736 -3.77 -47.06 -11.13
C GLN A 736 -3.87 -46.01 -12.25
N LEU A 737 -2.78 -45.77 -12.99
CA LEU A 737 -2.79 -44.87 -14.16
C LEU A 737 -3.72 -45.39 -15.26
N CYS A 738 -3.74 -46.70 -15.53
CA CYS A 738 -4.70 -47.31 -16.46
C CYS A 738 -6.16 -47.03 -16.05
N GLY A 739 -6.47 -47.01 -14.75
CA GLY A 739 -7.80 -46.65 -14.25
C GLY A 739 -8.19 -45.20 -14.52
N PHE A 740 -7.23 -44.27 -14.53
CA PHE A 740 -7.45 -42.87 -14.94
C PHE A 740 -7.62 -42.76 -16.46
N LEU A 741 -6.82 -43.45 -17.27
CA LEU A 741 -6.93 -43.44 -18.74
C LEU A 741 -8.31 -43.93 -19.23
N GLN A 742 -8.97 -44.79 -18.46
CA GLN A 742 -10.32 -45.27 -18.74
C GLN A 742 -11.44 -44.27 -18.33
N ALA A 743 -11.11 -43.15 -17.68
CA ALA A 743 -12.10 -42.16 -17.28
C ALA A 743 -12.70 -41.46 -18.52
N PRO A 744 -14.03 -41.32 -18.60
CA PRO A 744 -14.72 -40.82 -19.81
C PRO A 744 -14.41 -39.36 -20.17
N LEU A 745 -13.81 -38.59 -19.24
CA LEU A 745 -13.42 -37.20 -19.43
C LEU A 745 -11.90 -37.01 -19.60
N CYS A 746 -11.13 -38.09 -19.68
CA CYS A 746 -9.69 -38.02 -19.86
C CYS A 746 -9.34 -37.39 -21.23
N LYS A 747 -8.56 -36.30 -21.21
CA LYS A 747 -8.06 -35.64 -22.43
C LYS A 747 -6.57 -35.89 -22.69
N LEU A 748 -5.95 -36.82 -21.95
CA LEU A 748 -4.53 -37.10 -22.06
C LEU A 748 -4.20 -37.63 -23.45
N GLN A 749 -3.31 -36.94 -24.17
CA GLN A 749 -2.85 -37.28 -25.51
C GLN A 749 -1.47 -37.94 -25.48
N ILE A 750 -0.62 -37.50 -24.55
CA ILE A 750 0.77 -37.95 -24.42
C ILE A 750 0.99 -38.42 -22.99
N LEU A 751 1.41 -39.68 -22.84
CA LEU A 751 1.94 -40.26 -21.60
C LEU A 751 3.33 -40.79 -21.92
N ARG A 752 4.37 -40.28 -21.26
CA ARG A 752 5.75 -40.74 -21.40
C ARG A 752 6.25 -41.44 -20.17
#